data_AF-A0AAU9SBB4-F1
#
_entry.id   AF-A0AAU9SBB4-F1
#
_cell.length_a   1.000
_cell.length_b   1.000
_cell.length_c   1.000
_cell.angle_alpha   90.00
_cell.angle_beta   90.00
_cell.angle_gamma   90.00
#
_symmetry.space_group_name_H-M   'P 1'
#
loop_
_entity.id
_entity.type
_entity.pdbx_description
1 polymer ?
#
loop_
_entity_poly.entity_id
_entity_poly.type
_entity_poly.pdbx_seq_one_letter_code
_entity_poly.pdbx_strand_id
1 'polypeptide(L)'
;MSILHVVTAVVVFHGMRSGKKRGRSEPGSTNHPRNRYSDNPPDFALLASLYPSFKPFVFFSGARPRIDWTDYNATRELTRTLLLHDHSLNWWIPDGQLCPTVPNRSNYIHWINDLLSSEIIQSSGSKVKGFDIGTGANCIYPLLGASLFGWSFVASDFTVVALEWAAKNVQSNPHISDLIEIRDSKLVPDCSSESPVPEAVDRESEKHPSQSETTLYLSPTPQSECLEDGSKSSMGPAILLGVVKENETFDFCMSNPPFFETFEEAGLNPKTSCGGTHEEMVCNGGELAFVTRIIEDSTVLRQRFRWYTSMLGKKVNLKLLISKLWDVGVTVVKTTEFVQGQTSRWGLAWSFMPTARKIIVAPPVAKKSASSFMLEGIKRQYSAADVLQSAEEFFKSCGASCKLNASTFSVDIVASSDQCNTITKNGTGDVDSVRGHGYEKQSLDCSSLQVPQDNLSFRILVFQQMPGTLLIKGSLQHKDCPLSGLFSVVFGSLEESMKSKFYLPYGERYTEPSWITQKKLKREKGNMNPCEDEYFLDHLSIHSNTPLQLPSESLLSDDLRNFRLLLKWCALDHSSSSGKAVSYLVFVVFTLLVPLLSCLSIKTSETPPSPVVDTKSFNVLVQFPESGLALIAFLTLLCFFRIYSLRQLLFLDDFVLVMLGFSRELDKALRCLACILLPSFLLELVHKSIFFSSAEVSFPFIESSCAALNFVMFVLVLFSWVYRTGVFLLVCVLFRLTCELLILRFRGLHKMFDRCGSDTIEDVCKEHVRIKKQLSITSHRYRFFIIASFVVISSSQFVALLLVFASKSDKSFLNSGDLVVCSAVQLCGIFLCLLGAARITHRAQGVVCIATRWHMTLTCASEAASPESDTDSSDNVYINVSPSLDLSSFFQARQALVEYLRHNNKGITLYGYALDRGLLHTLFAFEFSLVMWILSKVVVLS
;
A
#
# COMPACT_ATOMS: atom_id res chain seq x y z
N MET A 1 -4.66 -27.96 -16.14
CA MET A 1 -3.91 -26.92 -15.38
C MET A 1 -4.39 -25.50 -15.66
N SER A 2 -4.56 -25.04 -16.90
CA SER A 2 -4.99 -23.66 -17.19
C SER A 2 -6.39 -23.30 -16.68
N ILE A 3 -7.36 -24.24 -16.72
CA ILE A 3 -8.71 -24.04 -16.15
C ILE A 3 -8.66 -23.92 -14.63
N LEU A 4 -7.88 -24.78 -13.98
CA LEU A 4 -7.64 -24.69 -12.54
C LEU A 4 -6.91 -23.40 -12.21
N HIS A 5 -5.92 -22.98 -13.00
CA HIS A 5 -5.27 -21.67 -12.85
C HIS A 5 -6.21 -20.50 -13.11
N VAL A 6 -7.24 -20.60 -13.95
CA VAL A 6 -8.24 -19.53 -14.19
C VAL A 6 -9.29 -19.52 -13.07
N VAL A 7 -9.78 -20.67 -12.62
CA VAL A 7 -10.70 -20.78 -11.48
C VAL A 7 -10.00 -20.36 -10.19
N THR A 8 -8.79 -20.89 -9.95
CA THR A 8 -7.91 -20.48 -8.86
C THR A 8 -7.46 -19.03 -9.05
N ALA A 9 -7.13 -18.53 -10.24
CA ALA A 9 -6.79 -17.11 -10.42
C ALA A 9 -8.02 -16.22 -10.23
N VAL A 10 -9.23 -16.58 -10.62
CA VAL A 10 -10.44 -15.76 -10.37
C VAL A 10 -10.79 -15.78 -8.87
N VAL A 11 -10.65 -16.93 -8.21
CA VAL A 11 -10.81 -17.10 -6.75
C VAL A 11 -9.68 -16.39 -5.97
N VAL A 12 -8.44 -16.39 -6.46
CA VAL A 12 -7.25 -15.80 -5.82
C VAL A 12 -7.08 -14.32 -6.16
N PHE A 13 -7.33 -13.87 -7.39
CA PHE A 13 -7.23 -12.45 -7.79
C PHE A 13 -8.29 -11.58 -7.10
N HIS A 14 -9.46 -12.11 -6.76
CA HIS A 14 -10.52 -11.33 -6.12
C HIS A 14 -10.85 -11.76 -4.68
N GLY A 15 -10.55 -13.01 -4.29
CA GLY A 15 -10.62 -13.51 -2.92
C GLY A 15 -9.33 -13.34 -2.10
N MET A 16 -8.17 -13.10 -2.74
CA MET A 16 -6.86 -12.97 -2.08
C MET A 16 -6.03 -11.76 -2.53
N ARG A 17 -6.65 -10.57 -2.56
CA ARG A 17 -5.99 -9.40 -1.94
C ARG A 17 -6.47 -9.26 -0.48
N SER A 18 -6.47 -10.38 0.25
CA SER A 18 -6.13 -10.30 1.67
C SER A 18 -4.69 -9.79 1.67
N GLY A 19 -4.45 -8.64 2.28
CA GLY A 19 -3.09 -8.25 2.66
C GLY A 19 -2.41 -9.49 3.24
N LYS A 20 -1.19 -9.75 2.75
CA LYS A 20 -0.31 -10.86 3.10
C LYS A 20 -0.59 -11.35 4.52
N LYS A 21 -1.55 -12.27 4.68
CA LYS A 21 -1.68 -13.04 5.91
C LYS A 21 -0.62 -14.11 5.72
N ARG A 22 0.55 -13.84 6.29
CA ARG A 22 1.49 -14.91 6.65
C ARG A 22 0.64 -16.03 7.22
N GLY A 23 0.83 -17.24 6.68
CA GLY A 23 0.20 -18.43 7.22
C GLY A 23 0.38 -18.42 8.73
N ARG A 24 -0.68 -18.74 9.47
CA ARG A 24 -0.57 -19.07 10.87
C ARG A 24 0.18 -20.40 10.93
N SER A 25 1.51 -20.34 10.80
CA SER A 25 2.36 -21.21 11.57
C SER A 25 2.07 -20.90 13.05
N GLU A 26 2.28 -21.89 13.90
CA GLU A 26 2.31 -21.72 15.35
C GLU A 26 3.09 -20.45 15.76
N PRO A 27 2.80 -19.83 16.92
CA PRO A 27 3.34 -18.52 17.30
C PRO A 27 4.86 -18.59 17.50
N GLY A 28 5.61 -18.59 16.39
CA GLY A 28 7.05 -18.37 16.32
C GLY A 28 7.32 -16.89 16.52
N SER A 29 8.36 -16.60 17.30
CA SER A 29 8.68 -15.27 17.79
C SER A 29 8.88 -14.26 16.66
N THR A 30 8.37 -13.05 16.90
CA THR A 30 8.42 -11.91 15.98
C THR A 30 9.45 -10.87 16.40
N ASN A 31 10.50 -11.30 17.12
CA ASN A 31 11.66 -10.47 17.45
C ASN A 31 12.68 -10.51 16.29
N HIS A 32 13.58 -9.53 16.28
CA HIS A 32 14.69 -9.51 15.33
C HIS A 32 15.51 -10.81 15.46
N PRO A 33 15.96 -11.47 14.36
CA PRO A 33 16.63 -12.77 14.45
C PRO A 33 17.87 -12.80 15.35
N ARG A 34 18.60 -11.68 15.39
CA ARG A 34 19.80 -11.50 16.25
C ARG A 34 19.49 -11.11 17.70
N ASN A 35 18.22 -10.90 18.05
CA ASN A 35 17.80 -10.58 19.40
C ASN A 35 17.86 -11.85 20.26
N ARG A 36 18.53 -11.83 21.41
CA ARG A 36 18.65 -12.99 22.31
C ARG A 36 17.30 -13.58 22.72
N TYR A 37 16.27 -12.73 22.81
CA TYR A 37 14.93 -13.13 23.22
C TYR A 37 14.04 -13.58 22.04
N SER A 38 14.60 -13.78 20.85
CA SER A 38 13.85 -14.32 19.69
C SER A 38 13.47 -15.78 19.94
N ASP A 39 14.45 -16.66 20.04
CA ASP A 39 14.19 -18.09 20.13
C ASP A 39 14.03 -18.55 21.59
N ASN A 40 14.54 -17.78 22.54
CA ASN A 40 14.54 -18.10 23.97
C ASN A 40 13.88 -16.97 24.79
N PRO A 41 12.57 -17.03 25.07
CA PRO A 41 11.95 -16.06 25.97
C PRO A 41 12.54 -16.17 27.39
N PRO A 42 12.54 -15.08 28.18
CA PRO A 42 13.06 -15.13 29.55
C PRO A 42 12.37 -16.18 30.41
N ASP A 43 13.19 -17.06 31.04
CA ASP A 43 12.69 -18.03 32.00
C ASP A 43 12.57 -17.38 33.39
N PHE A 44 11.35 -16.95 33.73
CA PHE A 44 11.08 -16.30 35.01
C PHE A 44 11.33 -17.20 36.22
N ALA A 45 11.20 -18.53 36.09
CA ALA A 45 11.48 -19.44 37.21
C ALA A 45 12.99 -19.52 37.46
N LEU A 46 13.79 -19.63 36.39
CA LEU A 46 15.24 -19.60 36.49
C LEU A 46 15.72 -18.26 37.07
N LEU A 47 15.22 -17.14 36.52
CA LEU A 47 15.60 -15.80 37.00
C LEU A 47 15.21 -15.60 38.49
N ALA A 48 14.03 -16.06 38.91
CA ALA A 48 13.63 -16.00 40.33
C ALA A 48 14.51 -16.87 41.25
N SER A 49 15.10 -17.95 40.72
CA SER A 49 16.04 -18.78 41.48
C SER A 49 17.42 -18.14 41.64
N LEU A 50 17.86 -17.39 40.62
CA LEU A 50 19.17 -16.74 40.59
C LEU A 50 19.17 -15.36 41.28
N TYR A 51 18.05 -14.63 41.22
CA TYR A 51 17.94 -13.26 41.71
C TYR A 51 16.87 -13.17 42.82
N PRO A 52 17.28 -13.19 44.11
CA PRO A 52 16.34 -13.12 45.24
C PRO A 52 15.44 -11.89 45.25
N SER A 53 15.89 -10.77 44.67
CA SER A 53 15.08 -9.54 44.54
C SER A 53 13.94 -9.68 43.54
N PHE A 54 14.07 -10.53 42.52
CA PHE A 54 13.03 -10.75 41.51
C PHE A 54 12.00 -11.80 41.94
N LYS A 55 12.40 -12.74 42.82
CA LYS A 55 11.56 -13.83 43.31
C LYS A 55 10.17 -13.41 43.82
N PRO A 56 10.00 -12.32 44.59
CA PRO A 56 8.68 -11.91 45.12
C PRO A 56 7.67 -11.53 44.02
N PHE A 57 8.14 -11.16 42.83
CA PHE A 57 7.29 -10.70 41.73
C PHE A 57 6.85 -11.83 40.79
N VAL A 58 7.34 -13.05 41.00
CA VAL A 58 7.01 -14.22 40.18
C VAL A 58 5.97 -15.09 40.88
N PHE A 59 4.84 -15.32 40.22
CA PHE A 59 3.80 -16.23 40.67
C PHE A 59 3.52 -17.32 39.62
N PHE A 60 2.92 -18.42 40.06
CA PHE A 60 2.62 -19.56 39.19
C PHE A 60 1.13 -19.57 38.82
N SER A 61 0.85 -19.65 37.52
CA SER A 61 -0.49 -19.90 37.00
C SER A 61 -0.47 -21.27 36.31
N GLY A 62 -0.85 -22.30 37.06
CA GLY A 62 -0.56 -23.69 36.71
C GLY A 62 0.95 -23.98 36.79
N ALA A 63 1.50 -24.66 35.78
CA ALA A 63 2.94 -24.99 35.70
C ALA A 63 3.82 -23.88 35.08
N ARG A 64 3.26 -22.71 34.75
CA ARG A 64 4.00 -21.63 34.08
C ARG A 64 4.26 -20.45 35.03
N PRO A 65 5.52 -20.01 35.20
CA PRO A 65 5.83 -18.81 35.96
C PRO A 65 5.35 -17.57 35.20
N ARG A 66 4.82 -16.59 35.92
CA ARG A 66 4.29 -15.32 35.40
C ARG A 66 4.68 -14.17 36.32
N ILE A 67 4.64 -12.97 35.77
CA ILE A 67 4.70 -11.72 36.54
C ILE A 67 3.42 -10.92 36.31
N ASP A 68 3.13 -10.00 37.21
CA ASP A 68 2.07 -9.03 37.04
C ASP A 68 2.58 -7.86 36.19
N TRP A 69 2.05 -7.72 34.98
CA TRP A 69 2.44 -6.64 34.06
C TRP A 69 1.80 -5.29 34.42
N THR A 70 0.87 -5.27 35.39
CA THR A 70 0.26 -4.05 35.92
C THR A 70 0.99 -3.51 37.15
N ASP A 71 1.93 -4.27 37.70
CA ASP A 71 2.82 -3.81 38.77
C ASP A 71 4.09 -3.17 38.18
N TYR A 72 4.25 -1.87 38.43
CA TYR A 72 5.43 -1.11 38.00
C TYR A 72 6.72 -1.67 38.63
N ASN A 73 6.68 -2.12 39.88
CA ASN A 73 7.87 -2.66 40.55
C ASN A 73 8.27 -4.01 39.96
N ALA A 74 7.31 -4.88 39.66
CA ALA A 74 7.55 -6.15 38.98
C ALA A 74 8.21 -5.95 37.61
N THR A 75 7.72 -4.98 36.82
CA THR A 75 8.28 -4.68 35.50
C THR A 75 9.67 -4.04 35.59
N ARG A 76 9.89 -3.13 36.55
CA ARG A 76 11.21 -2.53 36.83
C ARG A 76 12.24 -3.57 37.26
N GLU A 77 11.89 -4.46 38.18
CA GLU A 77 12.80 -5.53 38.63
C GLU A 77 13.07 -6.57 37.55
N LEU A 78 12.07 -6.92 36.72
CA LEU A 78 12.32 -7.75 35.55
C LEU A 78 13.33 -7.09 34.61
N THR A 79 13.13 -5.81 34.26
CA THR A 79 14.04 -5.08 33.36
C THR A 79 15.46 -5.01 33.92
N ARG A 80 15.62 -4.69 35.20
CA ARG A 80 16.92 -4.72 35.89
C ARG A 80 17.57 -6.10 35.81
N THR A 81 16.80 -7.15 36.12
CA THR A 81 17.28 -8.53 36.12
C THR A 81 17.77 -8.95 34.74
N LEU A 82 17.02 -8.63 33.69
CA LEU A 82 17.40 -8.92 32.30
C LEU A 82 18.66 -8.15 31.89
N LEU A 83 18.76 -6.85 32.23
CA LEU A 83 19.94 -6.05 31.90
C LEU A 83 21.20 -6.58 32.60
N LEU A 84 21.08 -6.97 33.86
CA LEU A 84 22.20 -7.53 34.62
C LEU A 84 22.58 -8.92 34.10
N HIS A 85 21.61 -9.83 33.99
CA HIS A 85 21.84 -11.22 33.59
C HIS A 85 22.35 -11.34 32.16
N ASP A 86 21.69 -10.66 31.22
CA ASP A 86 21.94 -10.89 29.80
C ASP A 86 22.94 -9.91 29.18
N HIS A 87 23.04 -8.70 29.74
CA HIS A 87 23.84 -7.62 29.16
C HIS A 87 24.96 -7.14 30.10
N SER A 88 25.07 -7.71 31.31
CA SER A 88 26.04 -7.29 32.33
C SER A 88 25.94 -5.80 32.69
N LEU A 89 24.73 -5.25 32.62
CA LEU A 89 24.45 -3.85 32.88
C LEU A 89 23.80 -3.68 34.26
N ASN A 90 24.45 -2.90 35.13
CA ASN A 90 23.87 -2.45 36.39
C ASN A 90 22.98 -1.23 36.13
N TRP A 91 21.68 -1.35 36.40
CA TRP A 91 20.69 -0.40 35.93
C TRP A 91 19.58 -0.17 36.96
N TRP A 92 19.14 1.09 37.10
CA TRP A 92 18.00 1.47 37.94
C TRP A 92 17.32 2.76 37.44
N ILE A 93 16.03 2.92 37.76
CA ILE A 93 15.28 4.17 37.55
C ILE A 93 14.43 4.51 38.78
N PRO A 94 14.24 5.82 39.06
CA PRO A 94 13.39 6.25 40.17
C PRO A 94 11.91 6.02 39.83
N ASP A 95 11.05 6.12 40.84
CA ASP A 95 9.61 5.96 40.66
C ASP A 95 9.04 7.01 39.70
N GLY A 96 7.96 6.64 39.00
CA GLY A 96 7.26 7.53 38.07
C GLY A 96 7.87 7.65 36.67
N GLN A 97 9.10 7.18 36.45
CA GLN A 97 9.76 7.21 35.12
C GLN A 97 9.33 6.04 34.23
N LEU A 98 9.43 6.20 32.91
CA LEU A 98 9.06 5.16 31.96
C LEU A 98 10.01 3.96 32.05
N CYS A 99 9.48 2.80 32.44
CA CYS A 99 10.23 1.56 32.49
C CYS A 99 10.32 0.90 31.10
N PRO A 100 11.54 0.70 30.54
CA PRO A 100 11.69 0.13 29.20
C PRO A 100 11.54 -1.40 29.19
N THR A 101 10.98 -1.94 28.11
CA THR A 101 10.96 -3.40 27.86
C THR A 101 12.19 -3.82 27.05
N VAL A 102 13.15 -4.49 27.69
CA VAL A 102 14.46 -4.84 27.08
C VAL A 102 14.33 -5.51 25.69
N PRO A 103 13.46 -6.52 25.47
CA PRO A 103 13.40 -7.20 24.17
C PRO A 103 12.98 -6.26 23.02
N ASN A 104 12.01 -5.37 23.23
CA ASN A 104 11.59 -4.42 22.19
C ASN A 104 12.66 -3.35 21.92
N ARG A 105 13.37 -2.89 22.96
CA ARG A 105 14.47 -1.92 22.79
C ARG A 105 15.65 -2.54 22.03
N SER A 106 15.96 -3.81 22.33
CA SER A 106 16.96 -4.60 21.60
C SER A 106 16.58 -4.79 20.11
N ASN A 107 15.31 -4.99 19.77
CA ASN A 107 14.87 -5.05 18.36
C ASN A 107 15.26 -3.80 17.57
N TYR A 108 15.13 -2.61 18.18
CA TYR A 108 15.48 -1.36 17.52
C TYR A 108 17.00 -1.24 17.33
N ILE A 109 17.79 -1.56 18.36
CA ILE A 109 19.26 -1.56 18.29
C ILE A 109 19.78 -2.51 17.18
N HIS A 110 19.23 -3.72 17.08
CA HIS A 110 19.60 -4.65 16.02
C HIS A 110 19.20 -4.18 14.62
N TRP A 111 18.05 -3.52 14.48
CA TRP A 111 17.64 -2.95 13.20
C TRP A 111 18.53 -1.79 12.75
N ILE A 112 18.95 -0.92 13.68
CA ILE A 112 19.94 0.12 13.39
C ILE A 112 21.26 -0.53 12.94
N ASN A 113 21.69 -1.61 13.60
CA ASN A 113 22.89 -2.32 13.17
C ASN A 113 22.77 -2.90 11.75
N ASP A 114 21.60 -3.43 11.36
CA ASP A 114 21.33 -3.84 9.98
C ASP A 114 21.42 -2.66 9.00
N LEU A 115 20.86 -1.49 9.35
CA LEU A 115 20.94 -0.28 8.52
C LEU A 115 22.38 0.20 8.33
N LEU A 116 23.17 0.20 9.41
CA LEU A 116 24.57 0.62 9.39
C LEU A 116 25.48 -0.36 8.63
N SER A 117 25.16 -1.65 8.69
CA SER A 117 25.89 -2.72 7.98
C SER A 117 25.45 -2.87 6.52
N SER A 118 24.39 -2.17 6.11
CA SER A 118 23.87 -2.27 4.75
C SER A 118 24.75 -1.52 3.75
N GLU A 119 24.88 -2.05 2.53
CA GLU A 119 25.55 -1.38 1.40
C GLU A 119 24.75 -0.20 0.83
N ILE A 120 23.68 0.24 1.50
CA ILE A 120 22.80 1.30 0.99
C ILE A 120 23.51 2.66 1.04
N ILE A 121 24.26 2.91 2.12
CA ILE A 121 25.03 4.14 2.36
C ILE A 121 26.44 3.71 2.79
N GLN A 122 27.47 4.22 2.10
CA GLN A 122 28.86 3.85 2.38
C GLN A 122 29.20 4.11 3.86
N SER A 123 29.87 3.14 4.48
CA SER A 123 30.38 3.26 5.84
C SER A 123 31.70 4.03 5.87
N SER A 124 31.88 4.91 6.84
CA SER A 124 33.13 5.62 7.09
C SER A 124 34.27 4.74 7.62
N GLY A 125 34.00 3.47 7.97
CA GLY A 125 35.00 2.55 8.54
C GLY A 125 35.46 2.90 9.97
N SER A 126 34.88 3.94 10.57
CA SER A 126 35.16 4.41 11.93
C SER A 126 34.33 3.68 12.98
N LYS A 127 34.71 3.85 14.25
CA LYS A 127 33.87 3.43 15.40
C LYS A 127 32.52 4.15 15.32
N VAL A 128 31.44 3.39 15.44
CA VAL A 128 30.06 3.88 15.28
C VAL A 128 29.71 4.86 16.40
N LYS A 129 29.25 6.07 16.04
CA LYS A 129 28.76 7.11 16.96
C LYS A 129 27.28 7.39 16.72
N GLY A 130 26.44 7.10 17.71
CA GLY A 130 25.00 7.35 17.69
C GLY A 130 24.58 8.60 18.48
N PHE A 131 23.36 9.08 18.22
CA PHE A 131 22.72 10.13 18.99
C PHE A 131 21.32 9.68 19.45
N ASP A 132 21.06 9.71 20.75
CA ASP A 132 19.77 9.33 21.34
C ASP A 132 18.98 10.59 21.75
N ILE A 133 17.78 10.75 21.18
CA ILE A 133 16.89 11.89 21.38
C ILE A 133 15.84 11.53 22.43
N GLY A 134 15.91 12.15 23.61
CA GLY A 134 15.04 11.82 24.74
C GLY A 134 15.44 10.49 25.36
N THR A 135 16.67 10.43 25.89
CA THR A 135 17.23 9.18 26.44
C THR A 135 16.48 8.69 27.69
N GLY A 136 15.75 9.58 28.36
CA GLY A 136 15.00 9.30 29.58
C GLY A 136 15.91 8.92 30.74
N ALA A 137 15.31 8.77 31.94
CA ALA A 137 16.06 8.33 33.13
C ALA A 137 16.72 6.94 32.95
N ASN A 138 16.17 6.13 32.05
CA ASN A 138 16.62 4.77 31.81
C ASN A 138 17.87 4.65 30.94
N CYS A 139 18.16 5.61 30.05
CA CYS A 139 19.31 5.57 29.13
C CYS A 139 19.47 4.21 28.39
N ILE A 140 18.35 3.56 28.05
CA ILE A 140 18.36 2.14 27.66
C ILE A 140 19.05 1.89 26.32
N TYR A 141 18.90 2.80 25.36
CA TYR A 141 19.48 2.62 24.03
C TYR A 141 20.99 2.81 24.01
N PRO A 142 21.57 3.87 24.62
CA PRO A 142 23.01 4.02 24.73
C PRO A 142 23.67 2.83 25.45
N LEU A 143 23.10 2.39 26.58
CA LEU A 143 23.63 1.26 27.35
C LEU A 143 23.61 -0.05 26.54
N LEU A 144 22.50 -0.37 25.87
CA LEU A 144 22.40 -1.57 25.05
C LEU A 144 23.32 -1.52 23.82
N GLY A 145 23.39 -0.38 23.12
CA GLY A 145 24.26 -0.24 21.95
C GLY A 145 25.74 -0.31 22.31
N ALA A 146 26.15 0.30 23.44
CA ALA A 146 27.50 0.22 23.96
C ALA A 146 27.85 -1.22 24.40
N SER A 147 26.97 -1.89 25.15
CA SER A 147 27.18 -3.28 25.61
C SER A 147 27.22 -4.30 24.46
N LEU A 148 26.29 -4.19 23.48
CA LEU A 148 26.17 -5.17 22.40
C LEU A 148 27.18 -4.98 21.27
N PHE A 149 27.52 -3.72 20.93
CA PHE A 149 28.28 -3.40 19.73
C PHE A 149 29.43 -2.41 19.96
N GLY A 150 29.67 -1.96 21.19
CA GLY A 150 30.74 -1.01 21.51
C GLY A 150 30.55 0.38 20.87
N TRP A 151 29.31 0.74 20.53
CA TRP A 151 28.98 2.04 19.95
C TRP A 151 29.20 3.15 20.97
N SER A 152 29.66 4.31 20.51
CA SER A 152 29.62 5.54 21.30
C SER A 152 28.31 6.29 21.08
N PHE A 153 27.85 7.02 22.09
CA PHE A 153 26.59 7.74 22.07
C PHE A 153 26.74 9.14 22.65
N VAL A 154 26.00 10.08 22.06
CA VAL A 154 25.53 11.27 22.74
C VAL A 154 24.07 11.04 23.09
N ALA A 155 23.73 11.08 24.37
CA ALA A 155 22.40 10.82 24.90
C ALA A 155 21.83 12.11 25.47
N SER A 156 20.81 12.65 24.78
CA SER A 156 20.22 13.94 25.14
C SER A 156 18.87 13.81 25.83
N ASP A 157 18.60 14.71 26.76
CA ASP A 157 17.29 14.92 27.37
C ASP A 157 17.15 16.38 27.82
N PHE A 158 15.93 16.79 28.16
CA PHE A 158 15.64 18.15 28.63
C PHE A 158 15.16 18.19 30.08
N THR A 159 14.87 17.03 30.69
CA THR A 159 14.43 16.93 32.07
C THR A 159 15.62 16.63 32.99
N VAL A 160 15.74 17.39 34.08
CA VAL A 160 16.85 17.25 35.03
C VAL A 160 16.89 15.83 35.61
N VAL A 161 15.73 15.27 35.93
CA VAL A 161 15.61 13.91 36.48
C VAL A 161 16.11 12.85 35.48
N ALA A 162 15.77 12.97 34.20
CA ALA A 162 16.27 12.03 33.19
C ALA A 162 17.78 12.12 33.05
N LEU A 163 18.34 13.34 32.95
CA LEU A 163 19.77 13.57 32.81
C LEU A 163 20.56 13.02 34.01
N GLU A 164 20.12 13.31 35.24
CA GLU A 164 20.76 12.82 36.46
C GLU A 164 20.79 11.29 36.54
N TRP A 165 19.66 10.64 36.25
CA TRP A 165 19.56 9.18 36.34
C TRP A 165 20.21 8.46 35.17
N ALA A 166 20.16 9.03 33.96
CA ALA A 166 20.94 8.54 32.83
C ALA A 166 22.44 8.58 33.17
N ALA A 167 22.95 9.68 33.72
CA ALA A 167 24.34 9.80 34.15
C ALA A 167 24.70 8.76 35.24
N LYS A 168 23.85 8.55 36.24
CA LYS A 168 24.05 7.50 37.26
C LYS A 168 24.09 6.09 36.66
N ASN A 169 23.20 5.79 35.71
CA ASN A 169 23.18 4.50 35.02
C ASN A 169 24.45 4.29 34.18
N VAL A 170 24.96 5.33 33.52
CA VAL A 170 26.25 5.26 32.80
C VAL A 170 27.41 5.04 33.76
N GLN A 171 27.49 5.81 34.85
CA GLN A 171 28.55 5.71 35.87
C GLN A 171 28.55 4.35 36.59
N SER A 172 27.39 3.72 36.74
CA SER A 172 27.26 2.38 37.33
C SER A 172 27.83 1.26 36.44
N ASN A 173 28.22 1.58 35.21
CA ASN A 173 28.77 0.65 34.22
C ASN A 173 30.13 1.16 33.69
N PRO A 174 31.21 1.14 34.50
CA PRO A 174 32.49 1.76 34.16
C PRO A 174 33.18 1.14 32.93
N HIS A 175 32.81 -0.07 32.53
CA HIS A 175 33.34 -0.75 31.35
C HIS A 175 32.85 -0.13 30.03
N ILE A 176 31.80 0.69 30.06
CA ILE A 176 31.23 1.39 28.89
C ILE A 176 30.98 2.88 29.13
N SER A 177 31.33 3.43 30.30
CA SER A 177 31.04 4.82 30.66
C SER A 177 31.65 5.82 29.68
N ASP A 178 32.86 5.53 29.20
CA ASP A 178 33.59 6.39 28.26
C ASP A 178 32.97 6.41 26.85
N LEU A 179 32.00 5.53 26.60
CA LEU A 179 31.29 5.47 25.33
C LEU A 179 30.05 6.37 25.31
N ILE A 180 29.55 6.83 26.45
CA ILE A 180 28.24 7.49 26.54
C ILE A 180 28.39 8.88 27.18
N GLU A 181 28.16 9.92 26.38
CA GLU A 181 28.07 11.31 26.82
C GLU A 181 26.60 11.66 27.10
N ILE A 182 26.30 12.17 28.30
CA ILE A 182 24.97 12.73 28.62
C ILE A 182 24.98 14.23 28.31
N ARG A 183 23.94 14.72 27.61
CA ARG A 183 23.85 16.11 27.15
C ARG A 183 22.49 16.73 27.47
N ASP A 184 22.50 17.91 28.10
CA ASP A 184 21.29 18.70 28.28
C ASP A 184 20.93 19.40 26.96
N SER A 185 19.72 19.19 26.46
CA SER A 185 19.24 19.85 25.24
C SER A 185 18.83 21.32 25.44
N LYS A 186 18.75 21.82 26.67
CA LYS A 186 18.43 23.22 26.99
C LYS A 186 19.65 24.14 26.99
N LEU A 187 20.84 23.60 27.19
CA LEU A 187 22.09 24.38 27.28
C LEU A 187 22.76 24.43 25.90
N VAL A 188 22.49 25.49 25.15
CA VAL A 188 23.27 25.84 23.96
C VAL A 188 24.64 26.35 24.43
N PRO A 189 25.77 25.83 23.92
CA PRO A 189 27.07 26.40 24.25
C PRO A 189 27.24 27.76 23.54
N ASP A 190 27.45 28.82 24.32
CA ASP A 190 28.00 30.07 23.81
C ASP A 190 29.37 29.78 23.17
N CYS A 191 29.50 30.04 21.87
CA CYS A 191 30.80 30.08 21.20
C CYS A 191 31.56 31.31 21.68
N SER A 192 32.31 31.20 22.77
CA SER A 192 33.42 32.12 23.05
C SER A 192 34.58 31.79 22.10
N SER A 193 34.70 32.55 21.01
CA SER A 193 35.95 32.63 20.25
C SER A 193 36.95 33.50 21.01
N GLU A 194 37.98 32.87 21.57
CA GLU A 194 39.24 33.56 21.82
C GLU A 194 39.97 33.76 20.49
N SER A 195 40.41 35.00 20.21
CA SER A 195 41.72 35.24 19.61
C SER A 195 42.18 36.70 19.88
N PRO A 196 43.50 36.95 19.92
CA PRO A 196 44.15 37.99 20.73
C PRO A 196 44.39 39.29 19.95
N VAL A 197 44.64 40.45 20.59
CA VAL A 197 45.84 41.35 20.46
C VAL A 197 45.76 42.52 21.53
N PRO A 198 46.71 43.47 21.71
CA PRO A 198 47.57 43.59 22.90
C PRO A 198 47.45 44.92 23.72
N GLU A 199 48.07 44.91 24.90
CA GLU A 199 48.67 46.01 25.69
C GLU A 199 47.98 47.39 25.85
N ALA A 200 47.65 47.73 27.11
CA ALA A 200 48.17 48.89 27.89
C ALA A 200 47.45 48.93 29.27
N VAL A 201 48.12 48.55 30.36
CA VAL A 201 48.77 49.40 31.38
C VAL A 201 47.84 50.25 32.26
N ASP A 202 47.90 49.91 33.55
CA ASP A 202 47.83 50.72 34.77
C ASP A 202 46.56 50.76 35.66
N ARG A 203 46.81 50.25 36.89
CA ARG A 203 46.37 50.74 38.23
C ARG A 203 44.88 50.63 38.60
N GLU A 204 44.46 50.42 39.84
CA GLU A 204 45.00 50.01 41.14
C GLU A 204 43.75 49.75 42.04
N SER A 205 43.95 49.11 43.18
CA SER A 205 43.13 49.20 44.42
C SER A 205 41.87 48.33 44.61
N GLU A 206 42.06 47.24 45.37
CA GLU A 206 41.45 46.94 46.68
C GLU A 206 40.02 47.42 47.03
N LYS A 207 39.09 46.50 47.37
CA LYS A 207 38.66 46.14 48.76
C LYS A 207 37.33 45.33 48.80
N HIS A 208 37.34 44.27 49.60
CA HIS A 208 36.20 43.54 50.19
C HIS A 208 35.40 44.41 51.21
N PRO A 209 34.37 43.89 51.92
CA PRO A 209 33.12 43.24 51.49
C PRO A 209 31.90 43.82 52.28
N SER A 210 30.75 43.13 52.23
CA SER A 210 29.69 43.02 53.28
C SER A 210 28.33 43.71 53.08
N GLN A 211 27.28 42.87 53.25
CA GLN A 211 25.97 43.10 53.91
C GLN A 211 25.01 44.11 53.24
N SER A 212 23.69 43.95 53.15
CA SER A 212 22.69 43.04 53.73
C SER A 212 21.33 43.41 53.12
N GLU A 213 20.40 42.44 53.16
CA GLU A 213 18.95 42.62 53.42
C GLU A 213 17.95 43.16 52.36
N THR A 214 16.91 42.34 52.20
CA THR A 214 15.47 42.67 52.01
C THR A 214 14.87 42.68 50.60
N THR A 215 14.19 41.56 50.32
CA THR A 215 12.79 41.42 49.89
C THR A 215 12.14 42.57 49.11
N LEU A 216 11.67 42.30 47.89
CA LEU A 216 10.35 42.74 47.39
C LEU A 216 9.99 42.03 46.08
N TYR A 217 8.88 41.30 46.11
CA TYR A 217 8.13 40.89 44.93
C TYR A 217 7.60 42.14 44.23
N LEU A 218 8.00 42.38 42.98
CA LEU A 218 7.25 43.23 42.06
C LEU A 218 7.25 42.65 40.64
N SER A 219 6.02 42.59 40.13
CA SER A 219 5.52 42.29 38.79
C SER A 219 6.36 42.82 37.63
N PRO A 220 6.43 42.14 36.47
CA PRO A 220 6.88 42.76 35.24
C PRO A 220 5.69 43.34 34.45
N THR A 221 5.67 44.66 34.32
CA THR A 221 4.93 45.42 33.29
C THR A 221 5.92 45.87 32.18
N PRO A 222 5.47 46.31 30.99
CA PRO A 222 5.87 45.67 29.75
C PRO A 222 6.67 46.58 28.79
N GLN A 223 7.09 45.98 27.68
CA GLN A 223 7.49 46.57 26.40
C GLN A 223 8.98 46.91 26.19
N SER A 224 9.59 46.18 25.25
CA SER A 224 10.12 46.82 24.05
C SER A 224 9.98 45.86 22.87
N GLU A 225 9.07 46.20 21.95
CA GLU A 225 8.88 45.56 20.67
C GLU A 225 10.11 45.78 19.78
N CYS A 226 10.68 44.70 19.26
CA CYS A 226 11.47 44.73 18.05
C CYS A 226 10.76 43.85 17.02
N LEU A 227 10.39 44.49 15.92
CA LEU A 227 9.67 43.95 14.78
C LEU A 227 10.46 42.81 14.13
N GLU A 228 9.89 41.60 14.12
CA GLU A 228 10.30 40.54 13.20
C GLU A 228 9.18 40.19 12.22
N ASP A 229 9.60 40.09 10.97
CA ASP A 229 8.83 40.00 9.75
C ASP A 229 8.07 38.66 9.68
N GLY A 230 6.79 38.76 9.32
CA GLY A 230 5.84 37.65 9.37
C GLY A 230 6.04 36.64 8.24
N SER A 231 6.67 35.50 8.55
CA SER A 231 6.48 34.29 7.77
C SER A 231 6.49 33.02 8.64
N LYS A 232 5.30 32.39 8.76
CA LYS A 232 5.00 31.00 9.17
C LYS A 232 5.98 30.28 10.12
N SER A 233 5.65 30.23 11.40
CA SER A 233 6.12 29.19 12.34
C SER A 233 4.95 28.75 13.22
N SER A 234 4.40 27.57 12.95
CA SER A 234 3.32 26.95 13.73
C SER A 234 3.74 25.59 14.30
N MET A 235 5.02 25.41 14.64
CA MET A 235 5.54 24.18 15.23
C MET A 235 6.62 24.54 16.28
N GLY A 236 6.60 23.83 17.42
CA GLY A 236 7.42 24.13 18.62
C GLY A 236 8.94 24.08 18.41
N PRO A 237 9.76 24.18 19.49
CA PRO A 237 11.20 24.36 19.37
C PRO A 237 11.87 23.18 18.64
N ALA A 238 13.00 23.48 17.99
CA ALA A 238 13.84 22.49 17.34
C ALA A 238 14.36 21.44 18.35
N ILE A 239 14.57 20.21 17.86
CA ILE A 239 14.92 19.05 18.69
C ILE A 239 16.42 18.74 18.62
N LEU A 240 17.01 18.79 17.42
CA LEU A 240 18.42 18.50 17.16
C LEU A 240 19.24 19.76 16.90
N LEU A 241 18.63 20.81 16.33
CA LEU A 241 19.31 22.08 16.08
C LEU A 241 19.65 22.75 17.42
N GLY A 242 20.90 23.19 17.58
CA GLY A 242 21.43 23.75 18.84
C GLY A 242 22.02 22.71 19.81
N VAL A 243 21.58 21.45 19.74
CA VAL A 243 22.11 20.36 20.59
C VAL A 243 23.27 19.62 19.90
N VAL A 244 23.21 19.51 18.57
CA VAL A 244 24.28 18.98 17.73
C VAL A 244 25.31 20.08 17.49
N LYS A 245 26.56 19.88 17.93
CA LYS A 245 27.63 20.88 17.79
C LYS A 245 28.07 21.01 16.33
N GLU A 246 28.59 22.18 15.94
CA GLU A 246 28.89 22.51 14.55
C GLU A 246 29.87 21.56 13.83
N ASN A 247 30.76 20.86 14.54
CA ASN A 247 31.71 19.93 13.93
C ASN A 247 31.42 18.45 14.23
N GLU A 248 30.27 18.14 14.81
CA GLU A 248 29.89 16.75 15.10
C GLU A 248 29.15 16.10 13.93
N THR A 249 29.58 14.88 13.62
CA THR A 249 28.90 13.96 12.70
C THR A 249 28.60 12.66 13.43
N PHE A 250 27.54 11.98 12.99
CA PHE A 250 27.00 10.79 13.62
C PHE A 250 26.60 9.76 12.56
N ASP A 251 26.72 8.49 12.92
CA ASP A 251 26.28 7.38 12.07
C ASP A 251 24.76 7.22 12.08
N PHE A 252 24.13 7.52 13.21
CA PHE A 252 22.68 7.54 13.29
C PHE A 252 22.17 8.44 14.42
N CYS A 253 20.93 8.92 14.29
CA CYS A 253 20.12 9.29 15.44
C CYS A 253 18.99 8.28 15.66
N MET A 254 18.53 8.16 16.90
CA MET A 254 17.37 7.36 17.26
C MET A 254 16.48 8.09 18.25
N SER A 255 15.19 7.76 18.22
CA SER A 255 14.21 8.34 19.15
C SER A 255 13.08 7.35 19.43
N ASN A 256 12.61 7.33 20.67
CA ASN A 256 11.32 6.77 21.06
C ASN A 256 10.43 7.93 21.51
N PRO A 257 9.68 8.54 20.58
CA PRO A 257 8.99 9.79 20.83
C PRO A 257 7.88 9.64 21.88
N PRO A 258 7.50 10.73 22.57
CA PRO A 258 6.26 10.76 23.34
C PRO A 258 5.08 10.44 22.41
N PHE A 259 4.36 9.36 22.72
CA PHE A 259 3.38 8.77 21.81
C PHE A 259 2.01 9.45 21.82
N PHE A 260 1.71 10.20 22.88
CA PHE A 260 0.37 10.67 23.19
C PHE A 260 0.27 12.19 23.08
N GLU A 261 -0.92 12.67 22.74
CA GLU A 261 -1.23 14.11 22.72
C GLU A 261 -1.75 14.58 24.09
N THR A 262 -2.36 13.68 24.86
CA THR A 262 -2.81 13.93 26.24
C THR A 262 -2.46 12.75 27.14
N PHE A 263 -2.34 13.00 28.45
CA PHE A 263 -2.04 11.96 29.44
C PHE A 263 -3.18 10.94 29.60
N GLU A 264 -4.42 11.34 29.33
CA GLU A 264 -5.60 10.46 29.31
C GLU A 264 -5.48 9.36 28.27
N GLU A 265 -4.90 9.65 27.09
CA GLU A 265 -4.67 8.66 26.04
C GLU A 265 -3.66 7.59 26.48
N ALA A 266 -2.69 7.95 27.32
CA ALA A 266 -1.71 7.03 27.88
C ALA A 266 -2.35 6.04 28.87
N GLY A 267 -3.37 6.48 29.63
CA GLY A 267 -4.07 5.67 30.64
C GLY A 267 -5.04 4.60 30.10
N LEU A 268 -5.35 4.60 28.80
CA LEU A 268 -6.34 3.72 28.18
C LEU A 268 -5.90 2.26 27.98
N ASN A 269 -4.67 1.88 28.38
CA ASN A 269 -4.17 0.50 28.24
C ASN A 269 -4.18 -0.26 29.59
N PRO A 270 -5.27 -0.96 29.95
CA PRO A 270 -5.44 -1.57 31.27
C PRO A 270 -4.57 -2.81 31.52
N LYS A 271 -3.74 -3.23 30.56
CA LYS A 271 -2.95 -4.47 30.62
C LYS A 271 -1.48 -4.26 30.99
N THR A 272 -1.04 -3.01 31.18
CA THR A 272 0.34 -2.66 31.52
C THR A 272 0.35 -1.42 32.42
N SER A 273 1.22 -1.37 33.44
CA SER A 273 1.45 -0.14 34.20
C SER A 273 2.03 0.94 33.29
N CYS A 274 1.32 2.04 33.09
CA CYS A 274 1.86 3.22 32.42
C CYS A 274 2.66 4.04 33.44
N GLY A 275 3.91 3.62 33.71
CA GLY A 275 4.90 4.55 34.26
C GLY A 275 5.34 5.55 33.18
N GLY A 276 5.90 6.69 33.57
CA GLY A 276 6.35 7.75 32.67
C GLY A 276 5.85 9.11 33.11
N THR A 277 6.70 10.13 33.04
CA THR A 277 6.27 11.51 33.33
C THR A 277 5.44 12.08 32.19
N HIS A 278 4.76 13.19 32.44
CA HIS A 278 4.01 13.89 31.41
C HIS A 278 4.92 14.24 30.20
N GLU A 279 6.16 14.64 30.48
CA GLU A 279 7.18 15.02 29.49
C GLU A 279 7.70 13.83 28.67
N GLU A 280 7.75 12.61 29.22
CA GLU A 280 8.17 11.40 28.51
C GLU A 280 7.05 10.81 27.63
N MET A 281 5.80 11.08 27.99
CA MET A 281 4.62 10.39 27.43
C MET A 281 3.83 11.28 26.46
N VAL A 282 3.83 12.59 26.68
CA VAL A 282 2.94 13.55 26.02
C VAL A 282 3.72 14.64 25.29
N CYS A 283 3.31 14.96 24.07
CA CYS A 283 3.77 16.13 23.33
C CYS A 283 2.60 16.77 22.58
N ASN A 284 2.62 18.10 22.45
CA ASN A 284 1.64 18.81 21.64
C ASN A 284 1.68 18.32 20.18
N GLY A 285 0.53 17.93 19.61
CA GLY A 285 0.41 17.27 18.31
C GLY A 285 0.91 15.81 18.27
N GLY A 286 1.21 15.23 19.44
CA GLY A 286 1.63 13.85 19.66
C GLY A 286 2.88 13.42 18.90
N GLU A 287 2.98 12.10 18.71
CA GLU A 287 4.07 11.46 17.96
C GLU A 287 4.27 12.06 16.55
N LEU A 288 3.18 12.40 15.86
CA LEU A 288 3.25 12.90 14.49
C LEU A 288 3.99 14.24 14.45
N ALA A 289 3.62 15.19 15.32
CA ALA A 289 4.27 16.50 15.38
C ALA A 289 5.73 16.39 15.86
N PHE A 290 6.02 15.51 16.82
CA PHE A 290 7.37 15.30 17.31
C PHE A 290 8.32 14.81 16.21
N VAL A 291 7.96 13.73 15.51
CA VAL A 291 8.82 13.18 14.44
C VAL A 291 8.88 14.14 13.25
N THR A 292 7.82 14.90 13.01
CA THR A 292 7.82 15.95 12.00
C THR A 292 8.88 17.03 12.26
N ARG A 293 9.10 17.44 13.52
CA ARG A 293 10.18 18.36 13.89
C ARG A 293 11.57 17.75 13.66
N ILE A 294 11.75 16.46 13.95
CA ILE A 294 13.01 15.75 13.63
C ILE A 294 13.25 15.76 12.11
N ILE A 295 12.20 15.58 11.30
CA ILE A 295 12.31 15.66 9.83
C ILE A 295 12.73 17.07 9.42
N GLU A 296 12.15 18.12 9.98
CA GLU A 296 12.50 19.51 9.70
C GLU A 296 13.96 19.81 10.06
N ASP A 297 14.40 19.44 11.26
CA ASP A 297 15.80 19.59 11.68
C ASP A 297 16.75 18.81 10.75
N SER A 298 16.34 17.63 10.29
CA SER A 298 17.13 16.81 9.37
C SER A 298 17.32 17.47 8.00
N THR A 299 16.43 18.37 7.57
CA THR A 299 16.60 19.13 6.31
C THR A 299 17.73 20.15 6.38
N VAL A 300 18.03 20.63 7.59
CA VAL A 300 19.13 21.57 7.89
C VAL A 300 20.41 20.79 8.15
N LEU A 301 20.36 19.76 9.01
CA LEU A 301 21.52 18.97 9.40
C LEU A 301 22.00 18.02 8.28
N ARG A 302 21.10 17.61 7.37
CA ARG A 302 21.34 16.77 6.18
C ARG A 302 22.31 15.62 6.45
N GLN A 303 23.55 15.75 6.00
CA GLN A 303 24.58 14.71 6.01
C GLN A 303 25.36 14.63 7.33
N ARG A 304 25.05 15.47 8.33
CA ARG A 304 25.62 15.33 9.69
C ARG A 304 25.24 14.00 10.34
N PHE A 305 24.11 13.43 9.95
CA PHE A 305 23.73 12.06 10.29
C PHE A 305 23.72 11.20 9.03
N ARG A 306 24.36 10.02 9.07
CA ARG A 306 24.21 9.01 8.01
C ARG A 306 22.77 8.48 7.98
N TRP A 307 22.18 8.18 9.12
CA TRP A 307 20.78 7.75 9.25
C TRP A 307 20.04 8.56 10.31
N TYR A 308 18.88 9.10 9.95
CA TYR A 308 17.92 9.56 10.93
C TYR A 308 16.93 8.43 11.18
N THR A 309 16.58 8.14 12.43
CA THR A 309 15.61 7.09 12.75
C THR A 309 14.67 7.49 13.89
N SER A 310 13.44 6.98 13.85
CA SER A 310 12.48 7.09 14.95
C SER A 310 11.63 5.82 15.06
N MET A 311 11.37 5.37 16.29
CA MET A 311 10.34 4.38 16.58
C MET A 311 8.96 5.06 16.53
N LEU A 312 7.94 4.33 16.09
CA LEU A 312 6.56 4.77 16.03
C LEU A 312 5.61 3.80 16.76
N GLY A 313 4.70 4.36 17.54
CA GLY A 313 3.62 3.71 18.28
C GLY A 313 2.32 3.55 17.49
N LYS A 314 2.06 4.41 16.49
CA LYS A 314 0.84 4.37 15.67
C LYS A 314 1.16 4.13 14.20
N LYS A 315 0.65 3.02 13.64
CA LYS A 315 0.84 2.67 12.21
C LYS A 315 0.33 3.74 11.24
N VAL A 316 -0.70 4.49 11.64
CA VAL A 316 -1.27 5.58 10.83
C VAL A 316 -0.24 6.69 10.60
N ASN A 317 0.56 7.03 11.62
CA ASN A 317 1.57 8.08 11.55
C ASN A 317 2.71 7.73 10.59
N LEU A 318 3.09 6.45 10.50
CA LEU A 318 4.12 5.97 9.58
C LEU A 318 3.85 6.41 8.13
N LYS A 319 2.59 6.31 7.67
CA LYS A 319 2.23 6.64 6.29
C LYS A 319 2.32 8.13 6.01
N LEU A 320 1.90 8.96 6.96
CA LEU A 320 1.96 10.43 6.87
C LEU A 320 3.41 10.93 6.87
N LEU A 321 4.24 10.39 7.76
CA LEU A 321 5.65 10.76 7.88
C LEU A 321 6.47 10.36 6.64
N ILE A 322 6.19 9.20 6.03
CA ILE A 322 6.83 8.81 4.76
C ILE A 322 6.50 9.80 3.64
N SER A 323 5.26 10.29 3.56
CA SER A 323 4.89 11.31 2.57
C SER A 323 5.73 12.57 2.77
N LYS A 324 5.78 13.09 4.01
CA LYS A 324 6.55 14.29 4.33
C LYS A 324 8.04 14.13 4.07
N LEU A 325 8.61 12.94 4.32
CA LEU A 325 10.01 12.64 4.00
C LEU A 325 10.31 12.80 2.51
N TRP A 326 9.43 12.30 1.63
CA TRP A 326 9.60 12.49 0.19
C TRP A 326 9.41 13.94 -0.24
N ASP A 327 8.49 14.67 0.39
CA ASP A 327 8.27 16.10 0.13
C ASP A 327 9.51 16.96 0.44
N VAL A 328 10.27 16.60 1.49
CA VAL A 328 11.52 17.30 1.85
C VAL A 328 12.76 16.81 1.10
N GLY A 329 12.59 15.88 0.15
CA GLY A 329 13.65 15.46 -0.76
C GLY A 329 14.72 14.55 -0.15
N VAL A 330 14.35 13.65 0.77
CA VAL A 330 15.27 12.59 1.23
C VAL A 330 15.63 11.63 0.10
N THR A 331 16.83 11.05 0.16
CA THR A 331 17.32 10.12 -0.87
C THR A 331 16.90 8.68 -0.60
N VAL A 332 16.76 8.32 0.68
CA VAL A 332 16.45 6.96 1.12
C VAL A 332 15.45 6.98 2.26
N VAL A 333 14.44 6.11 2.19
CA VAL A 333 13.51 5.82 3.29
C VAL A 333 13.46 4.30 3.51
N LYS A 334 13.55 3.86 4.77
CA LYS A 334 13.43 2.47 5.21
C LYS A 334 12.45 2.37 6.38
N THR A 335 11.76 1.24 6.44
CA THR A 335 10.79 0.97 7.49
C THR A 335 10.90 -0.48 7.97
N THR A 336 10.49 -0.72 9.21
CA THR A 336 10.38 -2.06 9.78
C THR A 336 9.22 -2.13 10.77
N GLU A 337 8.92 -3.33 11.25
CA GLU A 337 7.92 -3.60 12.28
C GLU A 337 8.56 -4.40 13.41
N PHE A 338 8.40 -3.94 14.65
CA PHE A 338 8.82 -4.61 15.87
C PHE A 338 7.59 -5.19 16.55
N VAL A 339 7.53 -6.50 16.76
CA VAL A 339 6.37 -7.14 17.40
C VAL A 339 6.84 -7.96 18.58
N GLN A 340 6.41 -7.56 19.79
CA GLN A 340 6.66 -8.28 21.03
C GLN A 340 5.31 -8.60 21.70
N GLY A 341 4.93 -9.88 21.70
CA GLY A 341 3.65 -10.31 22.26
C GLY A 341 2.47 -9.68 21.53
N GLN A 342 1.66 -8.89 22.23
CA GLN A 342 0.51 -8.15 21.67
C GLN A 342 0.88 -6.73 21.21
N THR A 343 2.10 -6.28 21.50
CA THR A 343 2.55 -4.91 21.24
C THR A 343 3.30 -4.85 19.92
N SER A 344 2.77 -4.06 18.98
CA SER A 344 3.44 -3.72 17.72
C SER A 344 3.95 -2.28 17.76
N ARG A 345 5.16 -2.08 17.23
CA ARG A 345 5.80 -0.79 16.97
C ARG A 345 6.36 -0.80 15.55
N TRP A 346 6.65 0.37 15.00
CA TRP A 346 7.21 0.51 13.66
C TRP A 346 8.51 1.31 13.73
N GLY A 347 9.51 0.94 12.95
CA GLY A 347 10.72 1.76 12.77
C GLY A 347 10.62 2.56 11.49
N LEU A 348 10.99 3.83 11.52
CA LEU A 348 11.15 4.71 10.37
C LEU A 348 12.59 5.21 10.32
N ALA A 349 13.24 5.10 9.17
CA ALA A 349 14.61 5.54 8.95
C ALA A 349 14.73 6.28 7.62
N TRP A 350 15.51 7.35 7.58
CA TRP A 350 15.76 8.11 6.35
C TRP A 350 17.18 8.67 6.29
N SER A 351 17.61 9.07 5.10
CA SER A 351 18.91 9.70 4.87
C SER A 351 18.87 10.70 3.73
N PHE A 352 19.80 11.66 3.79
CA PHE A 352 20.13 12.59 2.69
C PHE A 352 21.45 12.21 1.99
N MET A 353 22.12 11.14 2.42
CA MET A 353 23.32 10.65 1.77
C MET A 353 22.97 10.03 0.41
N PRO A 354 23.79 10.19 -0.62
CA PRO A 354 23.60 9.47 -1.87
C PRO A 354 23.71 7.97 -1.62
N THR A 355 22.89 7.17 -2.31
CA THR A 355 23.00 5.72 -2.25
C THR A 355 24.35 5.30 -2.81
N ALA A 356 25.00 4.34 -2.15
CA ALA A 356 26.28 3.81 -2.62
C ALA A 356 26.10 3.30 -4.05
N ARG A 357 26.73 3.96 -5.02
CA ARG A 357 26.90 3.38 -6.36
C ARG A 357 27.65 2.08 -6.14
N LYS A 358 27.07 0.95 -6.54
CA LYS A 358 27.81 -0.32 -6.62
C LYS A 358 29.02 -0.10 -7.54
N ILE A 359 30.17 0.18 -6.95
CA ILE A 359 31.46 -0.12 -7.58
C ILE A 359 31.50 -1.64 -7.57
N ILE A 360 31.06 -2.23 -8.69
CA ILE A 360 31.21 -3.66 -8.92
C ILE A 360 32.71 -3.90 -9.14
N VAL A 361 33.47 -4.07 -8.06
CA VAL A 361 34.62 -4.97 -8.11
C VAL A 361 34.01 -6.36 -8.02
N ALA A 362 33.63 -6.90 -9.16
CA ALA A 362 33.32 -8.31 -9.23
C ALA A 362 34.60 -9.09 -9.57
N PRO A 363 34.71 -10.34 -9.08
CA PRO A 363 35.61 -11.31 -9.71
C PRO A 363 35.25 -11.38 -11.20
N PRO A 364 36.19 -11.70 -12.10
CA PRO A 364 36.22 -11.19 -13.49
C PRO A 364 34.85 -11.31 -14.16
N VAL A 365 34.15 -10.17 -14.31
CA VAL A 365 32.82 -10.12 -14.92
C VAL A 365 32.95 -10.10 -16.44
N ALA A 366 32.16 -10.97 -17.07
CA ALA A 366 31.90 -10.96 -18.49
C ALA A 366 31.58 -9.54 -19.01
N LYS A 367 32.39 -9.08 -19.95
CA LYS A 367 32.35 -7.76 -20.61
C LYS A 367 30.92 -7.40 -21.10
N LYS A 368 30.29 -6.37 -20.50
CA LYS A 368 29.06 -5.77 -21.05
C LYS A 368 29.41 -4.93 -22.28
N SER A 369 28.91 -5.32 -23.45
CA SER A 369 29.24 -4.70 -24.73
C SER A 369 28.30 -3.57 -25.18
N ALA A 370 27.34 -3.14 -24.35
CA ALA A 370 26.37 -2.09 -24.71
C ALA A 370 25.87 -1.30 -23.48
N SER A 371 25.66 0.01 -23.68
CA SER A 371 25.21 1.01 -22.69
C SER A 371 24.11 1.90 -23.28
N SER A 372 23.24 2.49 -22.45
CA SER A 372 22.19 3.42 -22.93
C SER A 372 21.72 4.40 -21.86
N PHE A 373 21.31 5.61 -22.26
CA PHE A 373 20.67 6.62 -21.41
C PHE A 373 19.53 7.35 -22.14
N MET A 374 18.64 8.00 -21.39
CA MET A 374 17.53 8.79 -21.94
C MET A 374 17.77 10.29 -21.77
N LEU A 375 17.48 11.06 -22.82
CA LEU A 375 17.33 12.51 -22.79
C LEU A 375 15.84 12.84 -22.77
N GLU A 376 15.38 13.40 -21.66
CA GLU A 376 13.99 13.81 -21.44
C GLU A 376 13.87 15.33 -21.41
N GLY A 377 12.71 15.86 -21.82
CA GLY A 377 12.44 17.30 -21.77
C GLY A 377 13.13 18.11 -22.87
N ILE A 378 13.48 17.47 -23.99
CA ILE A 378 14.13 18.13 -25.11
C ILE A 378 13.17 19.18 -25.71
N LYS A 379 13.66 20.43 -25.86
CA LYS A 379 12.89 21.51 -26.50
C LYS A 379 12.43 21.07 -27.89
N ARG A 380 11.18 21.41 -28.27
CA ARG A 380 10.58 21.01 -29.57
C ARG A 380 11.40 21.39 -30.81
N GLN A 381 12.33 22.33 -30.68
CA GLN A 381 13.23 22.76 -31.75
C GLN A 381 14.37 21.78 -32.04
N TYR A 382 14.67 20.84 -31.13
CA TYR A 382 15.72 19.85 -31.32
C TYR A 382 15.12 18.48 -31.63
N SER A 383 15.60 17.89 -32.72
CA SER A 383 15.24 16.60 -33.25
C SER A 383 16.27 15.53 -32.86
N ALA A 384 15.95 14.26 -33.16
CA ALA A 384 16.91 13.17 -33.04
C ALA A 384 18.17 13.39 -33.91
N ALA A 385 18.05 14.09 -35.03
CA ALA A 385 19.19 14.43 -35.89
C ALA A 385 20.13 15.44 -35.19
N ASP A 386 19.58 16.43 -34.49
CA ASP A 386 20.39 17.45 -33.78
C ASP A 386 21.17 16.85 -32.60
N VAL A 387 20.58 15.88 -31.90
CA VAL A 387 21.25 15.13 -30.84
C VAL A 387 22.33 14.21 -31.42
N LEU A 388 22.06 13.55 -32.54
CA LEU A 388 23.04 12.69 -33.20
C LEU A 388 24.23 13.50 -33.72
N GLN A 389 23.99 14.67 -34.30
CA GLN A 389 25.04 15.59 -34.76
C GLN A 389 25.84 16.16 -33.58
N SER A 390 25.17 16.49 -32.46
CA SER A 390 25.87 16.94 -31.25
C SER A 390 26.73 15.86 -30.62
N ALA A 391 26.33 14.59 -30.71
CA ALA A 391 27.16 13.48 -30.27
C ALA A 391 28.42 13.32 -31.16
N GLU A 392 28.29 13.49 -32.47
CA GLU A 392 29.44 13.49 -33.39
C GLU A 392 30.40 14.66 -33.10
N GLU A 393 29.89 15.87 -32.91
CA GLU A 393 30.67 17.06 -32.57
C GLU A 393 31.45 16.89 -31.26
N PHE A 394 30.82 16.30 -30.23
CA PHE A 394 31.45 16.04 -28.94
C PHE A 394 32.69 15.14 -29.07
N PHE A 395 32.62 14.08 -29.86
CA PHE A 395 33.76 13.18 -30.04
C PHE A 395 34.81 13.76 -30.99
N LYS A 396 34.40 14.47 -32.05
CA LYS A 396 35.33 15.18 -32.93
C LYS A 396 36.12 16.27 -32.21
N SER A 397 35.49 17.03 -31.31
CA SER A 397 36.18 18.06 -30.52
C SER A 397 37.22 17.48 -29.57
N CYS A 398 37.06 16.21 -29.18
CA CYS A 398 38.04 15.47 -28.39
C CYS A 398 39.08 14.71 -29.26
N GLY A 399 39.09 14.94 -30.57
CA GLY A 399 40.05 14.36 -31.51
C GLY A 399 39.73 12.94 -32.02
N ALA A 400 38.58 12.37 -31.64
CA ALA A 400 38.19 11.03 -32.08
C ALA A 400 37.67 11.02 -33.53
N SER A 401 37.92 9.93 -34.25
CA SER A 401 37.41 9.75 -35.61
C SER A 401 35.95 9.31 -35.55
N CYS A 402 35.06 10.03 -36.24
CA CYS A 402 33.62 9.78 -36.23
C CYS A 402 33.07 9.62 -37.65
N LYS A 403 32.20 8.63 -37.86
CA LYS A 403 31.48 8.39 -39.11
C LYS A 403 29.97 8.36 -38.85
N LEU A 404 29.30 9.46 -39.18
CA LEU A 404 27.85 9.60 -39.09
C LEU A 404 27.14 8.83 -40.22
N ASN A 405 26.09 8.11 -39.87
CA ASN A 405 25.16 7.50 -40.81
C ASN A 405 23.73 7.96 -40.50
N ALA A 406 23.28 9.00 -41.22
CA ALA A 406 21.97 9.61 -41.05
C ALA A 406 20.79 8.65 -41.33
N SER A 407 20.96 7.69 -42.25
CA SER A 407 19.90 6.73 -42.61
C SER A 407 19.55 5.75 -41.49
N THR A 408 20.52 5.45 -40.62
CA THR A 408 20.36 4.52 -39.48
C THR A 408 20.36 5.24 -38.12
N PHE A 409 20.35 6.58 -38.13
CA PHE A 409 20.52 7.43 -36.96
C PHE A 409 21.66 6.96 -36.05
N SER A 410 22.83 6.68 -36.65
CA SER A 410 23.99 6.17 -35.94
C SER A 410 25.28 6.97 -36.20
N VAL A 411 26.20 6.94 -35.24
CA VAL A 411 27.57 7.45 -35.38
C VAL A 411 28.52 6.35 -34.94
N ASP A 412 29.48 6.01 -35.78
CA ASP A 412 30.59 5.13 -35.43
C ASP A 412 31.78 5.95 -34.97
N ILE A 413 32.29 5.67 -33.77
CA ILE A 413 33.41 6.38 -33.13
C ILE A 413 34.60 5.43 -32.98
N VAL A 414 35.79 5.94 -33.30
CA VAL A 414 37.08 5.30 -33.04
C VAL A 414 37.98 6.30 -32.31
N ALA A 415 38.42 5.93 -31.10
CA ALA A 415 39.26 6.76 -30.25
C ALA A 415 40.48 5.97 -29.73
N SER A 416 41.65 6.62 -29.67
CA SER A 416 42.85 6.06 -29.05
C SER A 416 42.84 6.20 -27.51
N SER A 417 43.77 5.54 -26.81
CA SER A 417 43.89 5.61 -25.35
C SER A 417 44.03 7.04 -24.82
N ASP A 418 44.87 7.86 -25.46
CA ASP A 418 45.09 9.26 -25.04
C ASP A 418 43.84 10.12 -25.28
N GLN A 419 43.12 9.87 -26.37
CA GLN A 419 41.86 10.54 -26.68
C GLN A 419 40.75 10.16 -25.69
N CYS A 420 40.69 8.89 -25.27
CA CYS A 420 39.75 8.45 -24.23
C CYS A 420 39.99 9.20 -22.92
N ASN A 421 41.26 9.39 -22.52
CA ASN A 421 41.60 10.16 -21.33
C ASN A 421 41.18 11.63 -21.44
N THR A 422 41.36 12.26 -22.62
CA THR A 422 40.89 13.64 -22.87
C THR A 422 39.37 13.75 -22.80
N ILE A 423 38.63 12.79 -23.36
CA ILE A 423 37.15 12.75 -23.28
C ILE A 423 36.68 12.68 -21.83
N THR A 424 37.36 11.88 -20.99
CA THR A 424 36.99 11.74 -19.57
C THR A 424 37.35 12.96 -18.73
N LYS A 425 38.39 13.73 -19.10
CA LYS A 425 38.82 14.94 -18.38
C LYS A 425 37.99 16.17 -18.71
N ASN A 426 37.53 16.32 -19.95
CA ASN A 426 36.67 17.44 -20.34
C ASN A 426 35.24 17.36 -19.72
N GLY A 427 34.87 16.25 -19.09
CA GLY A 427 33.61 16.10 -18.35
C GLY A 427 33.61 16.77 -16.96
N THR A 428 34.77 17.15 -16.43
CA THR A 428 34.91 17.75 -15.09
C THR A 428 35.39 19.20 -15.16
N GLY A 429 34.44 20.12 -15.33
CA GLY A 429 34.46 21.46 -14.74
C GLY A 429 35.05 22.63 -15.54
N ASP A 430 34.30 23.74 -15.47
CA ASP A 430 34.74 25.14 -15.46
C ASP A 430 34.81 25.95 -16.77
N VAL A 431 34.21 27.15 -16.69
CA VAL A 431 34.19 28.22 -17.69
C VAL A 431 35.22 29.24 -17.24
N ASP A 432 36.38 29.32 -17.90
CA ASP A 432 36.98 30.63 -18.24
C ASP A 432 38.18 30.58 -19.20
N SER A 433 38.12 31.50 -20.18
CA SER A 433 39.19 32.13 -20.97
C SER A 433 39.94 31.39 -22.12
N VAL A 434 39.47 31.66 -23.34
CA VAL A 434 40.10 32.42 -24.46
C VAL A 434 41.61 32.27 -24.80
N ARG A 435 41.85 31.99 -26.10
CA ARG A 435 42.97 32.32 -27.04
C ARG A 435 44.25 31.45 -27.07
N GLY A 436 44.55 30.95 -28.29
CA GLY A 436 45.90 30.61 -28.73
C GLY A 436 45.95 29.96 -30.12
N HIS A 437 46.66 30.58 -31.05
CA HIS A 437 46.75 30.27 -32.50
C HIS A 437 47.48 28.96 -32.86
N GLY A 438 47.02 28.35 -33.96
CA GLY A 438 47.83 27.99 -35.15
C GLY A 438 48.65 26.69 -35.11
N TYR A 439 48.36 25.76 -36.04
CA TYR A 439 49.27 25.33 -37.13
C TYR A 439 48.55 24.30 -38.03
N GLU A 440 48.54 24.58 -39.34
CA GLU A 440 48.12 23.67 -40.40
C GLU A 440 49.10 22.50 -40.57
N LYS A 441 48.60 21.30 -40.92
CA LYS A 441 49.24 20.44 -41.94
C LYS A 441 48.30 19.39 -42.56
N GLN A 442 47.93 19.68 -43.81
CA GLN A 442 47.80 18.83 -45.00
C GLN A 442 47.35 17.36 -44.91
N SER A 443 46.35 17.09 -45.76
CA SER A 443 45.88 15.81 -46.30
C SER A 443 46.94 14.99 -47.02
N LEU A 444 46.92 13.67 -46.83
CA LEU A 444 47.46 12.68 -47.76
C LEU A 444 46.64 11.38 -47.69
N ASP A 445 46.01 11.04 -48.81
CA ASP A 445 45.43 9.73 -49.09
C ASP A 445 46.52 8.68 -49.29
N CYS A 446 46.37 7.49 -48.69
CA CYS A 446 46.54 6.22 -49.40
C CYS A 446 46.11 5.00 -48.56
N SER A 447 45.31 4.17 -49.23
CA SER A 447 45.16 2.71 -49.15
C SER A 447 45.95 1.90 -48.11
N SER A 448 45.22 0.94 -47.53
CA SER A 448 45.68 -0.28 -46.85
C SER A 448 46.61 -0.08 -45.65
N LEU A 449 46.01 0.08 -44.47
CA LEU A 449 46.68 -0.20 -43.20
C LEU A 449 45.73 -0.95 -42.27
N GLN A 450 46.22 -2.08 -41.77
CA GLN A 450 45.64 -2.84 -40.67
C GLN A 450 45.31 -1.89 -39.51
N VAL A 451 44.06 -1.94 -39.03
CA VAL A 451 43.64 -1.18 -37.85
C VAL A 451 44.51 -1.63 -36.67
N PRO A 452 45.23 -0.72 -35.98
CA PRO A 452 46.02 -1.10 -34.82
C PRO A 452 45.08 -1.70 -33.77
N GLN A 453 45.44 -2.84 -33.19
CA GLN A 453 44.61 -3.63 -32.27
C GLN A 453 44.27 -2.92 -30.93
N ASP A 454 44.67 -1.65 -30.76
CA ASP A 454 44.64 -0.93 -29.49
C ASP A 454 43.66 0.25 -29.44
N ASN A 455 42.82 0.49 -30.46
CA ASN A 455 41.85 1.60 -30.45
C ASN A 455 40.44 1.16 -29.99
N LEU A 456 39.76 2.03 -29.24
CA LEU A 456 38.39 1.81 -28.78
C LEU A 456 37.41 2.16 -29.90
N SER A 457 36.61 1.19 -30.36
CA SER A 457 35.59 1.40 -31.40
C SER A 457 34.19 1.04 -30.91
N PHE A 458 33.24 1.97 -31.06
CA PHE A 458 31.84 1.80 -30.65
C PHE A 458 30.88 2.62 -31.52
N ARG A 459 29.64 2.15 -31.61
CA ARG A 459 28.53 2.79 -32.33
C ARG A 459 27.57 3.43 -31.36
N ILE A 460 27.10 4.63 -31.66
CA ILE A 460 25.99 5.30 -30.98
C ILE A 460 24.77 5.28 -31.89
N LEU A 461 23.60 5.02 -31.31
CA LEU A 461 22.29 5.09 -31.96
C LEU A 461 21.38 6.02 -31.18
N VAL A 462 20.61 6.86 -31.87
CA VAL A 462 19.62 7.76 -31.25
C VAL A 462 18.22 7.38 -31.73
N PHE A 463 17.34 7.01 -30.80
CA PHE A 463 15.97 6.58 -31.09
C PHE A 463 14.96 7.48 -30.38
N GLN A 464 13.94 7.94 -31.09
CA GLN A 464 12.83 8.65 -30.46
C GLN A 464 11.83 7.67 -29.87
N GLN A 465 11.71 7.67 -28.55
CA GLN A 465 10.79 6.77 -27.84
C GLN A 465 9.40 7.40 -27.72
N MET A 466 9.33 8.71 -27.48
CA MET A 466 8.13 9.54 -27.51
C MET A 466 8.51 11.00 -27.87
N PRO A 467 7.58 11.87 -28.30
CA PRO A 467 7.88 13.29 -28.57
C PRO A 467 8.48 13.97 -27.33
N GLY A 468 9.69 14.52 -27.44
CA GLY A 468 10.43 15.13 -26.32
C GLY A 468 11.33 14.19 -25.50
N THR A 469 11.36 12.88 -25.83
CA THR A 469 12.23 11.89 -25.18
C THR A 469 12.99 11.05 -26.20
N LEU A 470 14.33 11.11 -26.14
CA LEU A 470 15.23 10.32 -27.00
C LEU A 470 16.05 9.32 -26.17
N LEU A 471 16.13 8.08 -26.65
CA LEU A 471 17.00 7.03 -26.13
C LEU A 471 18.30 7.00 -26.92
N ILE A 472 19.44 7.15 -26.24
CA ILE A 472 20.77 7.06 -26.83
C ILE A 472 21.40 5.74 -26.38
N LYS A 473 21.84 4.94 -27.35
CA LYS A 473 22.38 3.60 -27.11
C LYS A 473 23.77 3.48 -27.73
N GLY A 474 24.77 3.15 -26.91
CA GLY A 474 26.12 2.86 -27.33
C GLY A 474 26.40 1.36 -27.37
N SER A 475 27.13 0.88 -28.36
CA SER A 475 27.54 -0.53 -28.49
C SER A 475 28.96 -0.67 -29.00
N LEU A 476 29.81 -1.43 -28.29
CA LEU A 476 31.18 -1.73 -28.70
C LEU A 476 31.18 -2.58 -29.97
N GLN A 477 32.01 -2.20 -30.96
CA GLN A 477 32.14 -2.97 -32.20
C GLN A 477 33.10 -4.17 -32.04
N HIS A 478 34.18 -3.99 -31.27
CA HIS A 478 35.19 -5.05 -31.02
C HIS A 478 35.33 -5.33 -29.52
N LYS A 479 34.75 -6.46 -29.07
CA LYS A 479 34.66 -6.82 -27.64
C LYS A 479 36.00 -7.20 -27.01
N ASP A 480 37.03 -7.48 -27.82
CA ASP A 480 38.33 -7.97 -27.34
C ASP A 480 39.42 -6.89 -27.27
N CYS A 481 39.07 -5.63 -27.53
CA CYS A 481 39.99 -4.51 -27.36
C CYS A 481 40.34 -4.29 -25.87
N PRO A 482 41.62 -4.09 -25.51
CA PRO A 482 42.06 -3.82 -24.14
C PRO A 482 41.43 -2.56 -23.53
N LEU A 483 41.03 -1.59 -24.37
CA LEU A 483 40.35 -0.37 -23.95
C LEU A 483 38.83 -0.52 -23.76
N SER A 484 38.25 -1.71 -23.98
CA SER A 484 36.80 -1.93 -23.85
C SER A 484 36.23 -1.59 -22.47
N GLY A 485 37.04 -1.63 -21.40
CA GLY A 485 36.65 -1.19 -20.06
C GLY A 485 36.37 0.32 -19.96
N LEU A 486 37.02 1.14 -20.79
CA LEU A 486 36.85 2.60 -20.80
C LEU A 486 35.54 3.04 -21.47
N PHE A 487 34.89 2.17 -22.25
CA PHE A 487 33.65 2.50 -22.97
C PHE A 487 32.55 3.02 -22.05
N SER A 488 32.38 2.43 -20.86
CA SER A 488 31.36 2.88 -19.91
C SER A 488 31.60 4.29 -19.40
N VAL A 489 32.87 4.67 -19.22
CA VAL A 489 33.29 5.99 -18.73
C VAL A 489 33.15 7.03 -19.83
N VAL A 490 33.65 6.73 -21.03
CA VAL A 490 33.55 7.57 -22.23
C VAL A 490 32.08 7.83 -22.60
N PHE A 491 31.23 6.81 -22.51
CA PHE A 491 29.80 6.94 -22.77
C PHE A 491 29.07 7.75 -21.68
N GLY A 492 29.55 7.72 -20.43
CA GLY A 492 29.06 8.59 -19.35
C GLY A 492 29.36 10.07 -19.57
N SER A 493 30.56 10.42 -20.06
CA SER A 493 30.91 11.81 -20.39
C SER A 493 30.02 12.38 -21.50
N LEU A 494 29.64 11.55 -22.48
CA LEU A 494 28.66 11.92 -23.49
C LEU A 494 27.28 12.20 -22.87
N GLU A 495 26.82 11.37 -21.93
CA GLU A 495 25.53 11.56 -21.25
C GLU A 495 25.44 12.91 -20.55
N GLU A 496 26.49 13.30 -19.82
CA GLU A 496 26.56 14.59 -19.14
C GLU A 496 26.56 15.76 -20.13
N SER A 497 27.36 15.67 -21.20
CA SER A 497 27.42 16.71 -22.24
C SER A 497 26.07 16.90 -22.94
N MET A 498 25.40 15.80 -23.31
CA MET A 498 24.09 15.86 -23.97
C MET A 498 23.02 16.41 -23.02
N LYS A 499 23.02 16.00 -21.74
CA LYS A 499 22.10 16.56 -20.74
C LYS A 499 22.34 18.06 -20.59
N SER A 500 23.58 18.50 -20.45
CA SER A 500 23.90 19.93 -20.33
C SER A 500 23.45 20.75 -21.54
N LYS A 501 23.55 20.22 -22.77
CA LYS A 501 23.20 20.94 -24.00
C LYS A 501 21.68 20.99 -24.25
N PHE A 502 20.93 19.98 -23.84
CA PHE A 502 19.52 19.82 -24.21
C PHE A 502 18.50 19.91 -23.06
N TYR A 503 18.93 19.89 -21.78
CA TYR A 503 18.03 20.13 -20.64
C TYR A 503 17.65 21.61 -20.49
N LEU A 504 16.44 21.85 -19.99
CA LEU A 504 15.98 23.15 -19.50
C LEU A 504 16.29 23.31 -18.00
N PRO A 505 16.84 24.44 -17.53
CA PRO A 505 16.88 24.75 -16.10
C PRO A 505 15.45 24.93 -15.57
N TYR A 506 15.18 24.36 -14.39
CA TYR A 506 13.88 24.43 -13.72
C TYR A 506 13.56 25.89 -13.35
N GLY A 507 12.59 26.52 -14.04
CA GLY A 507 12.24 27.92 -13.73
C GLY A 507 11.15 28.59 -14.54
N GLU A 508 10.78 28.14 -15.74
CA GLU A 508 9.71 28.79 -16.53
C GLU A 508 8.45 27.92 -16.65
N ARG A 509 7.37 28.40 -16.02
CA ARG A 509 6.02 27.85 -16.13
C ARG A 509 5.46 28.14 -17.53
N TYR A 510 5.32 27.09 -18.35
CA TYR A 510 4.38 27.11 -19.47
C TYR A 510 2.98 26.71 -18.98
N THR A 511 1.99 27.53 -19.29
CA THR A 511 0.57 27.18 -19.18
C THR A 511 0.25 26.10 -20.21
N GLU A 512 0.04 24.85 -19.76
CA GLU A 512 -0.38 23.76 -20.64
C GLU A 512 -1.84 23.94 -21.10
N PRO A 513 -2.16 23.75 -22.39
CA PRO A 513 -3.54 23.81 -22.88
C PRO A 513 -4.37 22.61 -22.43
N SER A 514 -5.63 22.87 -22.06
CA SER A 514 -6.54 22.00 -21.28
C SER A 514 -6.80 20.58 -21.82
N TRP A 515 -6.51 20.32 -23.10
CA TRP A 515 -6.69 19.00 -23.70
C TRP A 515 -5.59 17.98 -23.35
N ILE A 516 -4.41 18.45 -22.93
CA ILE A 516 -3.29 17.59 -22.50
C ILE A 516 -3.56 17.06 -21.08
N THR A 517 -4.15 17.87 -20.20
CA THR A 517 -4.56 17.48 -18.83
C THR A 517 -5.56 16.34 -18.86
N GLN A 518 -6.51 16.33 -19.81
CA GLN A 518 -7.49 15.24 -19.97
C GLN A 518 -6.87 13.92 -20.49
N LYS A 519 -5.82 13.99 -21.31
CA LYS A 519 -5.10 12.80 -21.79
C LYS A 519 -4.12 12.24 -20.75
N LYS A 520 -3.49 13.11 -19.93
CA LYS A 520 -2.65 12.70 -18.78
C LYS A 520 -3.49 12.00 -17.70
N LEU A 521 -4.67 12.54 -17.36
CA LEU A 521 -5.62 11.90 -16.42
C LEU A 521 -6.12 10.52 -16.90
N LYS A 522 -6.21 10.29 -18.21
CA LYS A 522 -6.60 8.98 -18.79
C LYS A 522 -5.47 7.95 -18.76
N ARG A 523 -4.20 8.36 -18.80
CA ARG A 523 -3.04 7.45 -18.76
C ARG A 523 -2.62 7.09 -17.34
N GLU A 524 -2.74 8.01 -16.37
CA GLU A 524 -2.44 7.72 -14.96
C GLU A 524 -3.47 6.80 -14.28
N LYS A 525 -4.74 6.82 -14.73
CA LYS A 525 -5.78 5.86 -14.28
C LYS A 525 -5.52 4.39 -14.65
N GLY A 526 -4.55 4.12 -15.52
CA GLY A 526 -4.19 2.77 -15.94
C GLY A 526 -3.29 2.00 -14.97
N ASN A 527 -2.61 2.68 -14.03
CA ASN A 527 -1.54 2.03 -13.24
C ASN A 527 -1.43 2.48 -11.77
N MET A 528 -2.52 2.95 -11.16
CA MET A 528 -2.54 3.37 -9.76
C MET A 528 -2.74 2.19 -8.79
N ASN A 529 -1.95 2.20 -7.71
CA ASN A 529 -2.04 1.21 -6.64
C ASN A 529 -3.26 1.48 -5.73
N PRO A 530 -3.94 0.44 -5.22
CA PRO A 530 -5.22 0.57 -4.48
C PRO A 530 -5.14 1.32 -3.12
N CYS A 531 -3.96 1.77 -2.70
CA CYS A 531 -3.75 2.51 -1.45
C CYS A 531 -3.77 4.04 -1.63
N GLU A 532 -3.67 4.53 -2.87
CA GLU A 532 -3.85 5.95 -3.25
C GLU A 532 -5.34 6.28 -3.50
N ASP A 533 -6.14 5.26 -3.82
CA ASP A 533 -7.61 5.34 -4.02
C ASP A 533 -8.41 5.76 -2.77
N GLU A 534 -7.82 5.57 -1.57
CA GLU A 534 -8.41 5.93 -0.28
C GLU A 534 -8.17 7.42 0.02
N TYR A 535 -7.03 7.96 -0.41
CA TYR A 535 -6.68 9.38 -0.24
C TYR A 535 -7.46 10.32 -1.15
N PHE A 536 -7.72 9.93 -2.40
CA PHE A 536 -8.46 10.79 -3.33
C PHE A 536 -9.89 11.08 -2.85
N LEU A 537 -10.55 10.10 -2.20
CA LEU A 537 -11.89 10.24 -1.65
C LEU A 537 -11.92 10.89 -0.25
N ASP A 538 -10.83 10.83 0.51
CA ASP A 538 -10.70 11.54 1.79
C ASP A 538 -10.37 13.02 1.59
N HIS A 539 -9.48 13.37 0.66
CA HIS A 539 -9.15 14.77 0.34
C HIS A 539 -10.36 15.57 -0.18
N LEU A 540 -11.25 14.94 -0.95
CA LEU A 540 -12.50 15.58 -1.43
C LEU A 540 -13.51 15.91 -0.31
N SER A 541 -13.33 15.35 0.90
CA SER A 541 -14.24 15.55 2.04
C SER A 541 -13.71 16.46 3.15
N ILE A 542 -12.45 16.92 3.03
CA ILE A 542 -11.74 17.72 4.04
C ILE A 542 -11.77 19.23 3.72
N HIS A 543 -12.04 19.62 2.47
CA HIS A 543 -12.29 21.01 2.09
C HIS A 543 -13.67 21.18 1.46
N SER A 544 -14.70 21.42 2.28
CA SER A 544 -16.00 21.85 1.77
C SER A 544 -16.71 22.81 2.74
N ASN A 545 -16.19 24.04 2.84
CA ASN A 545 -17.06 25.22 2.91
C ASN A 545 -17.17 25.93 1.54
N THR A 546 -16.62 25.31 0.50
CA THR A 546 -16.80 25.69 -0.91
C THR A 546 -17.82 24.73 -1.52
N PRO A 547 -18.85 25.20 -2.26
CA PRO A 547 -19.81 24.31 -2.91
C PRO A 547 -19.04 23.39 -3.87
N LEU A 548 -19.00 22.10 -3.54
CA LEU A 548 -18.45 21.05 -4.38
C LEU A 548 -19.16 21.11 -5.74
N GLN A 549 -18.39 21.34 -6.82
CA GLN A 549 -18.89 21.11 -8.17
C GLN A 549 -19.25 19.62 -8.28
N LEU A 550 -20.56 19.36 -8.26
CA LEU A 550 -21.14 18.05 -8.54
C LEU A 550 -20.50 17.50 -9.82
N PRO A 551 -20.20 16.18 -9.93
CA PRO A 551 -19.89 15.58 -11.22
C PRO A 551 -20.98 16.03 -12.20
N SER A 552 -20.59 16.61 -13.34
CA SER A 552 -21.56 17.05 -14.33
C SER A 552 -22.46 15.85 -14.66
N GLU A 553 -23.79 16.03 -14.64
CA GLU A 553 -24.75 14.96 -14.94
C GLU A 553 -24.39 14.21 -16.23
N SER A 554 -23.69 14.87 -17.16
CA SER A 554 -23.11 14.31 -18.37
C SER A 554 -22.22 13.08 -18.14
N LEU A 555 -21.29 13.08 -17.17
CA LEU A 555 -20.34 11.97 -16.97
C LEU A 555 -21.03 10.69 -16.47
N LEU A 556 -21.92 10.84 -15.49
CA LEU A 556 -22.77 9.74 -15.03
C LEU A 556 -23.70 9.27 -16.15
N SER A 557 -24.23 10.18 -16.96
CA SER A 557 -25.06 9.82 -18.10
C SER A 557 -24.28 8.98 -19.11
N ASP A 558 -23.00 9.27 -19.33
CA ASP A 558 -22.13 8.53 -20.24
C ASP A 558 -21.80 7.13 -19.71
N ASP A 559 -21.54 6.97 -18.42
CA ASP A 559 -21.30 5.64 -17.82
C ASP A 559 -22.56 4.78 -17.81
N LEU A 560 -23.71 5.36 -17.47
CA LEU A 560 -25.00 4.68 -17.59
C LEU A 560 -25.35 4.38 -19.05
N ARG A 561 -24.88 5.19 -20.00
CA ARG A 561 -25.04 4.95 -21.44
C ARG A 561 -24.15 3.79 -21.88
N ASN A 562 -22.90 3.71 -21.45
CA ASN A 562 -22.00 2.58 -21.71
C ASN A 562 -22.56 1.27 -21.13
N PHE A 563 -23.12 1.31 -19.92
CA PHE A 563 -23.78 0.14 -19.35
C PHE A 563 -25.05 -0.24 -20.11
N ARG A 564 -25.84 0.73 -20.57
CA ARG A 564 -26.98 0.46 -21.47
C ARG A 564 -26.54 -0.10 -22.82
N LEU A 565 -25.38 0.32 -23.35
CA LEU A 565 -24.81 -0.25 -24.57
C LEU A 565 -24.41 -1.72 -24.36
N LEU A 566 -23.89 -2.08 -23.19
CA LEU A 566 -23.65 -3.48 -22.83
C LEU A 566 -24.95 -4.29 -22.78
N LEU A 567 -26.00 -3.76 -22.13
CA LEU A 567 -27.33 -4.39 -22.10
C LEU A 567 -27.90 -4.56 -23.51
N LYS A 568 -27.72 -3.56 -24.38
CA LYS A 568 -28.09 -3.63 -25.80
C LYS A 568 -27.32 -4.72 -26.55
N TRP A 569 -26.02 -4.86 -26.29
CA TRP A 569 -25.18 -5.93 -26.86
C TRP A 569 -25.65 -7.33 -26.46
N CYS A 570 -26.12 -7.50 -25.22
CA CYS A 570 -26.75 -8.74 -24.77
C CYS A 570 -28.21 -8.88 -25.26
N ALA A 571 -28.68 -8.01 -26.15
CA ALA A 571 -30.07 -7.92 -26.59
C ALA A 571 -31.08 -7.79 -25.44
N LEU A 572 -30.72 -7.22 -24.29
CA LEU A 572 -31.57 -7.09 -23.10
C LEU A 572 -32.22 -5.70 -22.98
N ASP A 573 -32.22 -4.90 -24.05
CA ASP A 573 -32.74 -3.53 -24.00
C ASP A 573 -34.27 -3.50 -24.08
N HIS A 574 -34.88 -3.16 -22.95
CA HIS A 574 -36.33 -3.07 -22.79
C HIS A 574 -36.86 -1.63 -22.89
N SER A 575 -36.03 -0.69 -23.36
CA SER A 575 -36.39 0.73 -23.46
C SER A 575 -37.46 1.03 -24.52
N SER A 576 -37.55 0.23 -25.59
CA SER A 576 -38.56 0.36 -26.65
C SER A 576 -39.33 -0.93 -26.86
N SER A 577 -40.55 -0.84 -27.41
CA SER A 577 -41.37 -2.03 -27.73
C SER A 577 -40.70 -2.94 -28.77
N SER A 578 -39.96 -2.36 -29.73
CA SER A 578 -39.16 -3.12 -30.71
C SER A 578 -37.94 -3.77 -30.07
N GLY A 579 -37.25 -3.09 -29.16
CA GLY A 579 -36.12 -3.65 -28.40
C GLY A 579 -36.53 -4.86 -27.56
N LYS A 580 -37.71 -4.79 -26.92
CA LYS A 580 -38.31 -5.94 -26.20
C LYS A 580 -38.55 -7.12 -27.13
N ALA A 581 -39.16 -6.90 -28.30
CA ALA A 581 -39.42 -7.99 -29.26
C ALA A 581 -38.12 -8.66 -29.72
N VAL A 582 -37.08 -7.87 -30.01
CA VAL A 582 -35.74 -8.38 -30.36
C VAL A 582 -35.13 -9.15 -29.19
N SER A 583 -35.24 -8.64 -27.96
CA SER A 583 -34.77 -9.31 -26.75
C SER A 583 -35.37 -10.70 -26.57
N TYR A 584 -36.70 -10.81 -26.65
CA TYR A 584 -37.39 -12.11 -26.56
C TYR A 584 -37.00 -13.04 -27.70
N LEU A 585 -36.89 -12.53 -28.93
CA LEU A 585 -36.50 -13.34 -30.08
C LEU A 585 -35.09 -13.91 -29.91
N VAL A 586 -34.11 -13.06 -29.60
CA VAL A 586 -32.72 -13.46 -29.38
C VAL A 586 -32.62 -14.45 -28.21
N PHE A 587 -33.36 -14.21 -27.13
CA PHE A 587 -33.45 -15.12 -25.99
C PHE A 587 -33.98 -16.50 -26.40
N VAL A 588 -35.12 -16.57 -27.09
CA VAL A 588 -35.73 -17.84 -27.52
C VAL A 588 -34.80 -18.58 -28.49
N VAL A 589 -34.21 -17.88 -29.46
CA VAL A 589 -33.31 -18.47 -30.44
C VAL A 589 -32.07 -19.07 -29.77
N PHE A 590 -31.32 -18.28 -29.00
CA PHE A 590 -30.05 -18.73 -28.45
C PHE A 590 -30.18 -19.57 -27.17
N THR A 591 -31.28 -19.46 -26.42
CA THR A 591 -31.46 -20.20 -25.15
C THR A 591 -32.23 -21.49 -25.32
N LEU A 592 -33.18 -21.54 -26.25
CA LEU A 592 -34.08 -22.69 -26.42
C LEU A 592 -33.90 -23.37 -27.78
N LEU A 593 -33.99 -22.62 -28.88
CA LEU A 593 -34.03 -23.20 -30.23
C LEU A 593 -32.68 -23.81 -30.64
N VAL A 594 -31.57 -23.05 -30.52
CA VAL A 594 -30.24 -23.50 -30.93
C VAL A 594 -29.77 -24.72 -30.11
N PRO A 595 -29.88 -24.76 -28.76
CA PRO A 595 -29.56 -25.96 -28.00
C PRO A 595 -30.43 -27.17 -28.39
N LEU A 596 -31.74 -26.97 -28.58
CA LEU A 596 -32.64 -28.04 -29.02
C LEU A 596 -32.23 -28.60 -30.40
N LEU A 597 -31.95 -27.72 -31.36
CA LEU A 597 -31.46 -28.10 -32.68
C LEU A 597 -30.11 -28.83 -32.60
N SER A 598 -29.19 -28.37 -31.76
CA SER A 598 -27.91 -29.05 -31.52
C SER A 598 -28.10 -30.46 -30.96
N CYS A 599 -29.03 -30.66 -30.02
CA CYS A 599 -29.33 -31.98 -29.46
C CYS A 599 -29.93 -32.95 -30.48
N LEU A 600 -30.68 -32.44 -31.47
CA LEU A 600 -31.37 -33.25 -32.47
C LEU A 600 -30.52 -33.54 -33.72
N SER A 601 -29.63 -32.62 -34.11
CA SER A 601 -28.92 -32.68 -35.39
C SER A 601 -27.54 -33.35 -35.34
N ILE A 602 -26.95 -33.53 -34.15
CA ILE A 602 -25.63 -34.18 -34.01
C ILE A 602 -25.83 -35.71 -33.97
N LYS A 603 -25.45 -36.40 -35.06
CA LYS A 603 -25.33 -37.87 -35.09
C LYS A 603 -23.87 -38.26 -34.85
N THR A 604 -23.64 -39.19 -33.92
CA THR A 604 -22.33 -39.82 -33.71
C THR A 604 -22.20 -41.01 -34.66
N SER A 605 -21.10 -41.08 -35.41
CA SER A 605 -20.82 -42.12 -36.43
C SER A 605 -20.99 -43.55 -35.86
N GLU A 606 -21.79 -44.37 -36.55
CA GLU A 606 -22.05 -45.77 -36.20
C GLU A 606 -20.90 -46.69 -36.69
N THR A 607 -20.10 -47.22 -35.77
CA THR A 607 -19.37 -48.50 -35.92
C THR A 607 -19.40 -49.28 -34.59
N PRO A 608 -19.40 -50.64 -34.57
CA PRO A 608 -20.07 -51.44 -33.52
C PRO A 608 -19.16 -51.84 -32.33
N PRO A 609 -19.70 -52.60 -31.35
CA PRO A 609 -20.17 -52.14 -30.06
C PRO A 609 -19.03 -52.00 -29.01
N SER A 610 -18.69 -50.77 -28.66
CA SER A 610 -18.09 -50.40 -27.37
C SER A 610 -18.90 -49.20 -26.82
N PRO A 611 -18.81 -48.79 -25.54
CA PRO A 611 -19.93 -48.12 -24.85
C PRO A 611 -20.13 -46.67 -25.33
N VAL A 612 -20.86 -46.50 -26.44
CA VAL A 612 -21.10 -45.22 -27.15
C VAL A 612 -22.30 -44.45 -26.57
N VAL A 613 -22.75 -44.79 -25.36
CA VAL A 613 -23.88 -44.14 -24.66
C VAL A 613 -23.48 -42.84 -23.94
N ASP A 614 -22.18 -42.55 -23.80
CA ASP A 614 -21.69 -41.54 -22.87
C ASP A 614 -21.67 -40.09 -23.44
N THR A 615 -21.21 -39.85 -24.68
CA THR A 615 -20.96 -38.48 -25.20
C THR A 615 -22.24 -37.67 -25.45
N LYS A 616 -23.31 -38.31 -25.91
CA LYS A 616 -24.62 -37.67 -26.09
C LYS A 616 -25.22 -37.27 -24.75
N SER A 617 -25.05 -38.12 -23.73
CA SER A 617 -25.56 -37.90 -22.38
C SER A 617 -24.89 -36.70 -21.69
N PHE A 618 -23.57 -36.52 -21.86
CA PHE A 618 -22.85 -35.36 -21.33
C PHE A 618 -23.23 -34.05 -22.03
N ASN A 619 -23.35 -34.04 -23.37
CA ASN A 619 -23.77 -32.84 -24.11
C ASN A 619 -25.17 -32.37 -23.69
N VAL A 620 -26.11 -33.30 -23.56
CA VAL A 620 -27.46 -33.01 -23.08
C VAL A 620 -27.45 -32.47 -21.65
N LEU A 621 -26.64 -33.08 -20.78
CA LEU A 621 -26.50 -32.65 -19.39
C LEU A 621 -25.89 -31.24 -19.25
N VAL A 622 -25.01 -30.80 -20.15
CA VAL A 622 -24.45 -29.45 -20.10
C VAL A 622 -25.44 -28.41 -20.64
N GLN A 623 -26.15 -28.74 -21.72
CA GLN A 623 -27.04 -27.78 -22.37
C GLN A 623 -28.26 -27.39 -21.52
N PHE A 624 -28.88 -28.33 -20.81
CA PHE A 624 -30.09 -28.05 -20.03
C PHE A 624 -29.86 -27.09 -18.84
N PRO A 625 -28.87 -27.31 -17.94
CA PRO A 625 -28.56 -26.40 -16.84
C PRO A 625 -28.10 -25.02 -17.33
N GLU A 626 -27.32 -24.94 -18.41
CA GLU A 626 -26.93 -23.64 -19.00
C GLU A 626 -28.14 -22.84 -19.48
N SER A 627 -29.05 -23.50 -20.20
CA SER A 627 -30.30 -22.86 -20.64
C SER A 627 -31.23 -22.54 -19.47
N GLY A 628 -31.26 -23.39 -18.43
CA GLY A 628 -32.01 -23.13 -17.19
C GLY A 628 -31.49 -21.91 -16.43
N LEU A 629 -30.17 -21.78 -16.26
CA LEU A 629 -29.53 -20.61 -15.63
C LEU A 629 -29.75 -19.34 -16.45
N ALA A 630 -29.62 -19.41 -17.77
CA ALA A 630 -29.91 -18.29 -18.66
C ALA A 630 -31.39 -17.86 -18.58
N LEU A 631 -32.33 -18.82 -18.49
CA LEU A 631 -33.75 -18.54 -18.30
C LEU A 631 -34.02 -17.85 -16.96
N ILE A 632 -33.49 -18.39 -15.86
CA ILE A 632 -33.63 -17.79 -14.52
C ILE A 632 -33.05 -16.36 -14.51
N ALA A 633 -31.88 -16.17 -15.11
CA ALA A 633 -31.23 -14.87 -15.23
C ALA A 633 -32.04 -13.88 -16.08
N PHE A 634 -32.52 -14.32 -17.25
CA PHE A 634 -33.35 -13.51 -18.14
C PHE A 634 -34.64 -13.08 -17.45
N LEU A 635 -35.39 -14.01 -16.82
CA LEU A 635 -36.59 -13.70 -16.05
C LEU A 635 -36.32 -12.69 -14.92
N THR A 636 -35.17 -12.83 -14.25
CA THR A 636 -34.76 -11.89 -13.20
C THR A 636 -34.55 -10.48 -13.77
N LEU A 637 -33.85 -10.35 -14.90
CA LEU A 637 -33.62 -9.08 -15.58
C LEU A 637 -34.92 -8.48 -16.13
N LEU A 638 -35.80 -9.30 -16.68
CA LEU A 638 -37.14 -8.89 -17.12
C LEU A 638 -37.93 -8.25 -15.98
N CYS A 639 -37.97 -8.90 -14.82
CA CYS A 639 -38.63 -8.37 -13.63
C CYS A 639 -38.00 -7.04 -13.19
N PHE A 640 -36.66 -6.92 -13.24
CA PHE A 640 -35.99 -5.68 -12.86
C PHE A 640 -36.31 -4.53 -13.79
N PHE A 641 -36.15 -4.70 -15.11
CA PHE A 641 -36.37 -3.62 -16.08
C PHE A 641 -37.85 -3.29 -16.28
N ARG A 642 -38.78 -4.18 -15.91
CA ARG A 642 -40.22 -3.88 -15.88
C ARG A 642 -40.59 -2.96 -14.72
N ILE A 643 -39.92 -3.10 -13.58
CA ILE A 643 -40.33 -2.43 -12.33
C ILE A 643 -39.43 -1.22 -12.02
N TYR A 644 -38.15 -1.25 -12.40
CA TYR A 644 -37.15 -0.28 -11.98
C TYR A 644 -36.39 0.32 -13.16
N SER A 645 -36.08 1.61 -13.07
CA SER A 645 -35.05 2.21 -13.92
C SER A 645 -33.66 1.73 -13.49
N LEU A 646 -32.67 1.79 -14.40
CA LEU A 646 -31.29 1.40 -14.06
C LEU A 646 -30.73 2.18 -12.85
N ARG A 647 -31.10 3.45 -12.71
CA ARG A 647 -30.71 4.32 -11.60
C ARG A 647 -31.31 3.83 -10.27
N GLN A 648 -32.60 3.46 -10.29
CA GLN A 648 -33.33 2.90 -9.14
C GLN A 648 -32.88 1.48 -8.78
N LEU A 649 -32.48 0.68 -9.77
CA LEU A 649 -31.96 -0.66 -9.56
C LEU A 649 -30.66 -0.63 -8.75
N LEU A 650 -29.79 0.33 -9.07
CA LEU A 650 -28.46 0.53 -8.46
C LEU A 650 -28.46 1.52 -7.28
N PHE A 651 -29.63 2.03 -6.88
CA PHE A 651 -29.81 3.00 -5.78
C PHE A 651 -28.95 4.27 -5.93
N LEU A 652 -28.91 4.84 -7.14
CA LEU A 652 -28.13 6.02 -7.51
C LEU A 652 -28.89 7.35 -7.31
N ASP A 653 -30.01 7.36 -6.57
CA ASP A 653 -30.89 8.53 -6.53
C ASP A 653 -30.47 9.60 -5.50
N ASP A 654 -29.90 9.22 -4.34
CA ASP A 654 -29.85 10.14 -3.18
C ASP A 654 -28.49 10.29 -2.45
N PHE A 655 -27.34 9.82 -2.99
CA PHE A 655 -26.07 9.88 -2.24
C PHE A 655 -24.84 10.16 -3.10
N VAL A 656 -24.28 11.37 -2.96
CA VAL A 656 -23.17 11.90 -3.77
C VAL A 656 -21.94 10.97 -3.78
N LEU A 657 -21.58 10.37 -2.64
CA LEU A 657 -20.44 9.44 -2.55
C LEU A 657 -20.63 8.17 -3.39
N VAL A 658 -21.88 7.68 -3.48
CA VAL A 658 -22.22 6.50 -4.29
C VAL A 658 -22.13 6.85 -5.78
N MET A 659 -22.53 8.06 -6.15
CA MET A 659 -22.43 8.55 -7.53
C MET A 659 -20.99 8.69 -7.99
N LEU A 660 -20.13 9.28 -7.15
CA LEU A 660 -18.69 9.41 -7.40
C LEU A 660 -17.99 8.05 -7.50
N GLY A 661 -18.41 7.08 -6.68
CA GLY A 661 -17.85 5.73 -6.70
C GLY A 661 -18.39 4.83 -7.82
N PHE A 662 -19.53 5.16 -8.42
CA PHE A 662 -20.24 4.29 -9.37
C PHE A 662 -19.40 3.92 -10.59
N SER A 663 -18.81 4.91 -11.26
CA SER A 663 -17.98 4.70 -12.47
C SER A 663 -16.86 3.67 -12.22
N ARG A 664 -16.20 3.79 -11.07
CA ARG A 664 -15.10 2.90 -10.66
C ARG A 664 -15.59 1.48 -10.37
N GLU A 665 -16.68 1.34 -9.63
CA GLU A 665 -17.20 0.01 -9.30
C GLU A 665 -17.83 -0.67 -10.52
N LEU A 666 -18.43 0.09 -11.43
CA LEU A 666 -18.92 -0.39 -12.71
C LEU A 666 -17.78 -0.95 -13.56
N ASP A 667 -16.69 -0.21 -13.72
CA ASP A 667 -15.54 -0.66 -14.49
C ASP A 667 -14.90 -1.93 -13.90
N LYS A 668 -14.79 -2.03 -12.58
CA LYS A 668 -14.37 -3.27 -11.90
C LYS A 668 -15.32 -4.44 -12.17
N ALA A 669 -16.63 -4.19 -12.15
CA ALA A 669 -17.65 -5.18 -12.42
C ALA A 669 -17.56 -5.71 -13.86
N LEU A 670 -17.36 -4.82 -14.85
CA LEU A 670 -17.16 -5.18 -16.25
C LEU A 670 -15.85 -5.94 -16.49
N ARG A 671 -14.75 -5.52 -15.84
CA ARG A 671 -13.49 -6.26 -15.88
C ARG A 671 -13.64 -7.66 -15.29
N CYS A 672 -14.41 -7.83 -14.21
CA CYS A 672 -14.70 -9.14 -13.63
C CYS A 672 -15.47 -10.04 -14.60
N LEU A 673 -16.48 -9.50 -15.30
CA LEU A 673 -17.22 -10.23 -16.33
C LEU A 673 -16.27 -10.70 -17.44
N ALA A 674 -15.42 -9.81 -17.95
CA ALA A 674 -14.45 -10.13 -19.00
C ALA A 674 -13.41 -11.17 -18.55
N CYS A 675 -12.93 -11.09 -17.30
CA CYS A 675 -11.95 -12.03 -16.75
C CYS A 675 -12.49 -13.47 -16.62
N ILE A 676 -13.81 -13.66 -16.54
CA ILE A 676 -14.43 -14.98 -16.50
C ILE A 676 -14.83 -15.43 -17.90
N LEU A 677 -15.49 -14.55 -18.67
CA LEU A 677 -16.07 -14.89 -19.96
C LEU A 677 -15.00 -15.12 -21.04
N LEU A 678 -13.96 -14.27 -21.11
CA LEU A 678 -12.94 -14.35 -22.17
C LEU A 678 -12.11 -15.65 -22.14
N PRO A 679 -11.50 -16.08 -21.02
CA PRO A 679 -10.74 -17.33 -21.00
C PRO A 679 -11.65 -18.55 -21.22
N SER A 680 -12.87 -18.53 -20.69
CA SER A 680 -13.84 -19.60 -20.87
C SER A 680 -14.28 -19.70 -22.33
N PHE A 681 -14.48 -18.57 -22.99
CA PHE A 681 -14.79 -18.52 -24.43
C PHE A 681 -13.65 -19.09 -25.28
N LEU A 682 -12.40 -18.74 -24.99
CA LEU A 682 -11.26 -19.28 -25.75
C LEU A 682 -11.16 -20.81 -25.61
N LEU A 683 -11.43 -21.33 -24.41
CA LEU A 683 -11.44 -22.77 -24.16
C LEU A 683 -12.59 -23.47 -24.88
N GLU A 684 -13.79 -22.89 -24.80
CA GLU A 684 -14.98 -23.39 -25.48
C GLU A 684 -14.78 -23.37 -27.01
N LEU A 685 -14.19 -22.29 -27.54
CA LEU A 685 -13.87 -22.16 -28.95
C LEU A 685 -12.96 -23.29 -29.42
N VAL A 686 -11.84 -23.54 -28.72
CA VAL A 686 -10.91 -24.62 -29.05
C VAL A 686 -11.60 -25.98 -28.98
N HIS A 687 -12.35 -26.23 -27.91
CA HIS A 687 -13.06 -27.50 -27.73
C HIS A 687 -14.09 -27.75 -28.84
N LYS A 688 -14.97 -26.78 -29.13
CA LYS A 688 -15.98 -26.89 -30.19
C LYS A 688 -15.36 -26.95 -31.58
N SER A 689 -14.25 -26.26 -31.84
CA SER A 689 -13.53 -26.39 -33.11
C SER A 689 -13.04 -27.81 -33.34
N ILE A 690 -12.51 -28.48 -32.31
CA ILE A 690 -12.09 -29.87 -32.42
C ILE A 690 -13.32 -30.78 -32.61
N PHE A 691 -14.37 -30.60 -31.80
CA PHE A 691 -15.59 -31.41 -31.89
C PHE A 691 -16.24 -31.36 -33.29
N PHE A 692 -16.47 -30.16 -33.83
CA PHE A 692 -17.09 -29.98 -35.15
C PHE A 692 -16.15 -30.28 -36.32
N SER A 693 -14.84 -30.42 -36.10
CA SER A 693 -13.92 -30.96 -37.11
C SER A 693 -14.10 -32.47 -37.33
N SER A 694 -14.65 -33.17 -36.34
CA SER A 694 -14.86 -34.62 -36.35
C SER A 694 -16.33 -35.06 -36.44
N ALA A 695 -17.28 -34.14 -36.25
CA ALA A 695 -18.70 -34.47 -36.18
C ALA A 695 -19.42 -34.30 -37.53
N GLU A 696 -20.35 -35.21 -37.83
CA GLU A 696 -21.27 -35.10 -38.95
C GLU A 696 -22.64 -34.57 -38.47
N VAL A 697 -23.03 -33.39 -38.96
CA VAL A 697 -24.37 -32.82 -38.69
C VAL A 697 -25.33 -33.32 -39.77
N SER A 698 -26.39 -34.01 -39.35
CA SER A 698 -27.47 -34.42 -40.24
C SER A 698 -28.79 -33.84 -39.75
N PHE A 699 -29.51 -33.11 -40.60
CA PHE A 699 -30.84 -32.63 -40.26
C PHE A 699 -31.90 -33.63 -40.72
N PRO A 700 -33.02 -33.79 -39.99
CA PRO A 700 -34.11 -34.68 -40.41
C PRO A 700 -34.76 -34.31 -41.76
N PHE A 701 -34.50 -33.10 -42.29
CA PHE A 701 -35.12 -32.58 -43.51
C PHE A 701 -34.12 -32.30 -44.66
N ILE A 702 -32.82 -32.47 -44.46
CA ILE A 702 -31.78 -32.20 -45.47
C ILE A 702 -30.80 -33.39 -45.47
N GLU A 703 -30.87 -34.25 -46.49
CA GLU A 703 -30.06 -35.47 -46.59
C GLU A 703 -28.58 -35.23 -46.94
N SER A 704 -28.21 -34.03 -47.38
CA SER A 704 -26.82 -33.70 -47.77
C SER A 704 -26.05 -33.02 -46.64
N SER A 705 -25.15 -33.77 -45.99
CA SER A 705 -24.15 -33.22 -45.07
C SER A 705 -23.11 -32.41 -45.85
N CYS A 706 -23.20 -31.08 -45.79
CA CYS A 706 -22.21 -30.18 -46.39
C CYS A 706 -21.34 -29.54 -45.29
N ALA A 707 -20.04 -29.36 -45.56
CA ALA A 707 -19.10 -28.70 -44.65
C ALA A 707 -19.58 -27.29 -44.20
N ALA A 708 -20.35 -26.60 -45.06
CA ALA A 708 -20.96 -25.32 -44.72
C ALA A 708 -22.00 -25.43 -43.59
N LEU A 709 -22.78 -26.52 -43.53
CA LEU A 709 -23.78 -26.73 -42.46
C LEU A 709 -23.09 -27.00 -41.11
N ASN A 710 -21.99 -27.76 -41.11
CA ASN A 710 -21.17 -27.96 -39.90
C ASN A 710 -20.61 -26.63 -39.38
N PHE A 711 -20.09 -25.78 -40.27
CA PHE A 711 -19.58 -24.46 -39.90
C PHE A 711 -20.67 -23.53 -39.36
N VAL A 712 -21.85 -23.49 -39.99
CA VAL A 712 -23.00 -22.70 -39.51
C VAL A 712 -23.46 -23.16 -38.13
N MET A 713 -23.57 -24.48 -37.90
CA MET A 713 -23.94 -25.01 -36.59
C MET A 713 -22.89 -24.76 -35.52
N PHE A 714 -21.60 -24.88 -35.85
CA PHE A 714 -20.50 -24.51 -34.95
C PHE A 714 -20.63 -23.04 -34.49
N VAL A 715 -20.82 -22.11 -35.43
CA VAL A 715 -20.96 -20.68 -35.12
C VAL A 715 -22.21 -20.42 -34.27
N LEU A 716 -23.35 -21.04 -34.60
CA LEU A 716 -24.60 -20.88 -33.84
C LEU A 716 -24.47 -21.41 -32.41
N VAL A 717 -23.89 -22.59 -32.21
CA VAL A 717 -23.68 -23.18 -30.88
C VAL A 717 -22.75 -22.32 -30.04
N LEU A 718 -21.67 -21.79 -30.64
CA LEU A 718 -20.73 -20.92 -29.95
C LEU A 718 -21.39 -19.60 -29.51
N PHE A 719 -22.17 -18.94 -30.39
CA PHE A 719 -22.93 -17.74 -30.03
C PHE A 719 -23.99 -18.02 -28.98
N SER A 720 -24.68 -19.16 -29.07
CA SER A 720 -25.64 -19.62 -28.04
C SER A 720 -24.98 -19.77 -26.67
N TRP A 721 -23.78 -20.36 -26.61
CA TRP A 721 -23.02 -20.50 -25.37
C TRP A 721 -22.62 -19.13 -24.80
N VAL A 722 -22.06 -18.24 -25.62
CA VAL A 722 -21.68 -16.87 -25.18
C VAL A 722 -22.88 -16.12 -24.63
N TYR A 723 -24.03 -16.22 -25.29
CA TYR A 723 -25.26 -15.58 -24.86
C TYR A 723 -25.75 -16.13 -23.51
N ARG A 724 -25.94 -17.45 -23.40
CA ARG A 724 -26.48 -18.10 -22.18
C ARG A 724 -25.59 -17.83 -20.97
N THR A 725 -24.29 -18.02 -21.12
CA THR A 725 -23.28 -17.76 -20.08
C THR A 725 -23.19 -16.27 -19.76
N GLY A 726 -23.19 -15.41 -20.78
CA GLY A 726 -23.12 -13.96 -20.61
C GLY A 726 -24.29 -13.39 -19.81
N VAL A 727 -25.53 -13.83 -20.11
CA VAL A 727 -26.74 -13.37 -19.40
C VAL A 727 -26.73 -13.82 -17.93
N PHE A 728 -26.32 -15.07 -17.65
CA PHE A 728 -26.16 -15.56 -16.27
C PHE A 728 -25.11 -14.75 -15.47
N LEU A 729 -23.91 -14.57 -16.04
CA LEU A 729 -22.83 -13.83 -15.39
C LEU A 729 -23.18 -12.35 -15.22
N LEU A 730 -23.94 -11.75 -16.15
CA LEU A 730 -24.39 -10.37 -16.05
C LEU A 730 -25.24 -10.13 -14.79
N VAL A 731 -26.18 -11.03 -14.47
CA VAL A 731 -26.98 -10.92 -13.23
C VAL A 731 -26.10 -11.08 -12.00
N CYS A 732 -25.13 -12.00 -12.02
CA CYS A 732 -24.18 -12.18 -10.91
C CYS A 732 -23.35 -10.91 -10.66
N VAL A 733 -22.86 -10.29 -11.74
CA VAL A 733 -22.07 -9.06 -11.70
C VAL A 733 -22.92 -7.86 -11.27
N LEU A 734 -24.17 -7.78 -11.71
CA LEU A 734 -25.14 -6.76 -11.26
C LEU A 734 -25.43 -6.85 -9.76
N PHE A 735 -25.62 -8.07 -9.24
CA PHE A 735 -25.79 -8.29 -7.81
C PHE A 735 -24.55 -7.84 -7.03
N ARG A 736 -23.36 -8.23 -7.49
CA ARG A 736 -22.08 -7.82 -6.90
C ARG A 736 -21.93 -6.30 -6.91
N LEU A 737 -22.20 -5.65 -8.03
CA LEU A 737 -22.13 -4.20 -8.17
C LEU A 737 -23.08 -3.53 -7.17
N THR A 738 -24.32 -4.01 -7.07
CA THR A 738 -25.30 -3.50 -6.10
C THR A 738 -24.78 -3.62 -4.66
N CYS A 739 -24.13 -4.73 -4.30
CA CYS A 739 -23.51 -4.91 -2.98
C CYS A 739 -22.36 -3.93 -2.72
N GLU A 740 -21.46 -3.71 -3.69
CA GLU A 740 -20.32 -2.78 -3.52
C GLU A 740 -20.80 -1.31 -3.42
N LEU A 741 -21.85 -0.93 -4.15
CA LEU A 741 -22.48 0.39 -4.00
C LEU A 741 -23.11 0.57 -2.61
N LEU A 742 -23.73 -0.46 -2.05
CA LEU A 742 -24.23 -0.43 -0.67
C LEU A 742 -23.09 -0.36 0.36
N ILE A 743 -21.94 -0.99 0.10
CA ILE A 743 -20.74 -0.85 0.97
C ILE A 743 -20.24 0.60 1.00
N LEU A 744 -20.29 1.33 -0.13
CA LEU A 744 -19.97 2.76 -0.15
C LEU A 744 -20.93 3.58 0.73
N ARG A 745 -22.21 3.21 0.81
CA ARG A 745 -23.17 3.84 1.74
C ARG A 745 -22.86 3.54 3.20
N PHE A 746 -22.52 2.29 3.53
CA PHE A 746 -22.04 1.95 4.88
C PHE A 746 -20.79 2.75 5.28
N ARG A 747 -19.89 3.06 4.33
CA ARG A 747 -18.75 3.95 4.58
C ARG A 747 -19.19 5.39 4.84
N GLY A 748 -20.21 5.88 4.13
CA GLY A 748 -20.85 7.16 4.42
C GLY A 748 -21.43 7.20 5.84
N LEU A 749 -22.16 6.16 6.24
CA LEU A 749 -22.69 6.02 7.60
C LEU A 749 -21.58 6.05 8.66
N HIS A 750 -20.44 5.39 8.41
CA HIS A 750 -19.29 5.45 9.33
C HIS A 750 -18.76 6.87 9.51
N LYS A 751 -18.61 7.64 8.41
CA LYS A 751 -18.19 9.04 8.47
C LYS A 751 -19.17 9.94 9.24
N MET A 752 -20.46 9.57 9.31
CA MET A 752 -21.44 10.29 10.13
C MET A 752 -21.21 10.08 11.63
N PHE A 753 -20.74 8.89 12.05
CA PHE A 753 -20.35 8.66 13.44
C PHE A 753 -19.12 9.48 13.85
N ASP A 754 -18.15 9.67 12.94
CA ASP A 754 -16.94 10.45 13.22
C ASP A 754 -17.20 11.97 13.35
N ARG A 755 -18.33 12.48 12.85
CA ARG A 755 -18.69 13.92 12.84
C ARG A 755 -19.81 14.30 13.82
N CYS A 756 -20.26 13.38 14.67
CA CYS A 756 -21.57 13.45 15.32
C CYS A 756 -21.59 14.33 16.61
N GLY A 757 -22.48 15.34 16.66
CA GLY A 757 -22.96 16.07 17.84
C GLY A 757 -24.41 15.69 18.23
N SER A 758 -25.15 16.55 18.94
CA SER A 758 -26.50 16.25 19.48
C SER A 758 -27.57 15.99 18.42
N ASP A 759 -27.62 16.81 17.38
CA ASP A 759 -28.68 16.81 16.36
C ASP A 759 -28.50 15.72 15.28
N THR A 760 -27.37 15.01 15.31
CA THR A 760 -26.95 14.08 14.24
C THR A 760 -27.33 12.61 14.48
N ILE A 761 -27.89 12.23 15.64
CA ILE A 761 -28.36 10.86 15.92
C ILE A 761 -29.55 10.49 15.02
N GLU A 762 -30.47 11.41 14.82
CA GLU A 762 -31.65 11.19 13.99
C GLU A 762 -31.24 10.89 12.54
N ASP A 763 -30.25 11.60 12.02
CA ASP A 763 -29.73 11.41 10.67
C ASP A 763 -29.00 10.07 10.52
N VAL A 764 -28.21 9.66 11.52
CA VAL A 764 -27.58 8.33 11.55
C VAL A 764 -28.64 7.21 11.57
N CYS A 765 -29.69 7.37 12.38
CA CYS A 765 -30.84 6.47 12.41
C CYS A 765 -31.54 6.40 11.05
N LYS A 766 -31.89 7.55 10.45
CA LYS A 766 -32.55 7.65 9.16
C LYS A 766 -31.73 6.98 8.06
N GLU A 767 -30.41 7.22 8.01
CA GLU A 767 -29.55 6.62 7.00
C GLU A 767 -29.37 5.11 7.24
N HIS A 768 -29.23 4.65 8.49
CA HIS A 768 -29.20 3.22 8.78
C HIS A 768 -30.50 2.51 8.37
N VAL A 769 -31.67 3.09 8.68
CA VAL A 769 -32.98 2.57 8.26
C VAL A 769 -33.07 2.51 6.73
N ARG A 770 -32.58 3.55 6.04
CA ARG A 770 -32.51 3.58 4.58
C ARG A 770 -31.63 2.46 4.03
N ILE A 771 -30.42 2.29 4.56
CA ILE A 771 -29.49 1.21 4.16
C ILE A 771 -30.14 -0.17 4.41
N LYS A 772 -30.79 -0.37 5.55
CA LYS A 772 -31.50 -1.62 5.87
C LYS A 772 -32.66 -1.89 4.90
N LYS A 773 -33.43 -0.85 4.54
CA LYS A 773 -34.50 -0.96 3.53
C LYS A 773 -33.90 -1.35 2.17
N GLN A 774 -32.80 -0.74 1.76
CA GLN A 774 -32.11 -1.07 0.50
C GLN A 774 -31.52 -2.49 0.50
N LEU A 775 -30.95 -2.94 1.61
CA LEU A 775 -30.50 -4.32 1.82
C LEU A 775 -31.65 -5.33 1.69
N SER A 776 -32.78 -5.05 2.35
CA SER A 776 -33.98 -5.89 2.27
C SER A 776 -34.53 -5.96 0.85
N ILE A 777 -34.64 -4.82 0.16
CA ILE A 777 -35.06 -4.75 -1.24
C ILE A 777 -34.10 -5.54 -2.13
N THR A 778 -32.78 -5.35 -1.96
CA THR A 778 -31.75 -6.07 -2.73
C THR A 778 -31.85 -7.57 -2.50
N SER A 779 -31.98 -8.00 -1.24
CA SER A 779 -32.16 -9.41 -0.93
C SER A 779 -33.41 -9.97 -1.58
N HIS A 780 -34.55 -9.29 -1.45
CA HIS A 780 -35.82 -9.74 -2.05
C HIS A 780 -35.75 -9.83 -3.58
N ARG A 781 -35.10 -8.87 -4.24
CA ARG A 781 -34.91 -8.83 -5.69
C ARG A 781 -34.10 -10.01 -6.21
N TYR A 782 -33.04 -10.40 -5.51
CA TYR A 782 -32.10 -11.43 -5.97
C TYR A 782 -32.27 -12.79 -5.29
N ARG A 783 -33.10 -12.95 -4.25
CA ARG A 783 -33.26 -14.21 -3.51
C ARG A 783 -33.64 -15.39 -4.42
N PHE A 784 -34.59 -15.17 -5.32
CA PHE A 784 -35.07 -16.22 -6.23
C PHE A 784 -33.94 -16.63 -7.16
N PHE A 785 -33.25 -15.65 -7.76
CA PHE A 785 -32.10 -15.87 -8.62
C PHE A 785 -30.99 -16.68 -7.92
N ILE A 786 -30.56 -16.25 -6.73
CA ILE A 786 -29.46 -16.89 -5.99
C ILE A 786 -29.82 -18.34 -5.64
N ILE A 787 -31.04 -18.58 -5.12
CA ILE A 787 -31.47 -19.91 -4.68
C ILE A 787 -31.70 -20.83 -5.89
N ALA A 788 -32.44 -20.37 -6.90
CA ALA A 788 -32.72 -21.18 -8.08
C ALA A 788 -31.42 -21.51 -8.84
N SER A 789 -30.49 -20.55 -8.96
CA SER A 789 -29.18 -20.80 -9.57
C SER A 789 -28.36 -21.79 -8.76
N PHE A 790 -28.32 -21.65 -7.44
CA PHE A 790 -27.63 -22.60 -6.58
C PHE A 790 -28.19 -24.02 -6.76
N VAL A 791 -29.52 -24.20 -6.71
CA VAL A 791 -30.16 -25.50 -6.91
C VAL A 791 -29.87 -26.11 -8.28
N VAL A 792 -29.96 -25.32 -9.36
CA VAL A 792 -29.63 -25.80 -10.71
C VAL A 792 -28.17 -26.20 -10.83
N ILE A 793 -27.25 -25.42 -10.25
CA ILE A 793 -25.82 -25.74 -10.24
C ILE A 793 -25.58 -27.01 -9.42
N SER A 794 -25.99 -27.07 -8.16
CA SER A 794 -25.78 -28.24 -7.30
C SER A 794 -26.34 -29.53 -7.92
N SER A 795 -27.57 -29.48 -8.43
CA SER A 795 -28.22 -30.63 -9.05
C SER A 795 -27.51 -31.06 -10.33
N SER A 796 -27.12 -30.13 -11.20
CA SER A 796 -26.37 -30.46 -12.42
C SER A 796 -24.99 -31.03 -12.14
N GLN A 797 -24.25 -30.47 -11.17
CA GLN A 797 -22.95 -31.01 -10.75
C GLN A 797 -23.10 -32.40 -10.13
N PHE A 798 -24.14 -32.64 -9.35
CA PHE A 798 -24.42 -33.95 -8.78
C PHE A 798 -24.80 -35.00 -9.85
N VAL A 799 -25.63 -34.63 -10.82
CA VAL A 799 -25.96 -35.54 -11.94
C VAL A 799 -24.73 -35.80 -12.82
N ALA A 800 -23.90 -34.79 -13.05
CA ALA A 800 -22.63 -34.93 -13.76
C ALA A 800 -21.69 -35.92 -13.07
N LEU A 801 -21.60 -35.80 -11.74
CA LEU A 801 -20.85 -36.72 -10.90
C LEU A 801 -21.32 -38.16 -11.09
N LEU A 802 -22.64 -38.40 -11.00
CA LEU A 802 -23.23 -39.74 -11.16
C LEU A 802 -22.98 -40.33 -12.55
N LEU A 803 -23.12 -39.53 -13.61
CA LEU A 803 -22.81 -39.98 -14.99
C LEU A 803 -21.32 -40.31 -15.16
N VAL A 804 -20.44 -39.49 -14.57
CA VAL A 804 -19.00 -39.75 -14.57
C VAL A 804 -18.66 -41.06 -13.85
N PHE A 805 -19.40 -41.43 -12.82
CA PHE A 805 -19.26 -42.72 -12.13
C PHE A 805 -19.85 -43.90 -12.91
N ALA A 806 -20.97 -43.71 -13.60
CA ALA A 806 -21.65 -44.78 -14.32
C ALA A 806 -20.95 -45.16 -15.64
N SER A 807 -20.28 -44.20 -16.27
CA SER A 807 -19.54 -44.37 -17.52
C SER A 807 -18.28 -45.23 -17.34
N LYS A 808 -18.18 -46.32 -18.12
CA LYS A 808 -17.03 -47.25 -18.14
C LYS A 808 -15.94 -46.85 -19.14
N SER A 809 -16.15 -45.78 -19.90
CA SER A 809 -15.24 -45.27 -20.93
C SER A 809 -14.14 -44.37 -20.36
N ASP A 810 -12.97 -44.39 -20.99
CA ASP A 810 -11.88 -43.45 -20.69
C ASP A 810 -12.30 -42.03 -21.08
N LYS A 811 -12.20 -41.11 -20.13
CA LYS A 811 -12.62 -39.72 -20.30
C LYS A 811 -11.41 -38.87 -20.62
N SER A 812 -11.46 -38.19 -21.77
CA SER A 812 -10.49 -37.17 -22.14
C SER A 812 -11.17 -35.79 -22.17
N PHE A 813 -10.34 -34.74 -22.15
CA PHE A 813 -10.81 -33.36 -22.32
C PHE A 813 -11.54 -33.14 -23.67
N LEU A 814 -11.28 -33.97 -24.68
CA LEU A 814 -11.95 -33.90 -25.98
C LEU A 814 -13.41 -34.38 -25.94
N ASN A 815 -13.73 -35.30 -25.03
CA ASN A 815 -15.07 -35.90 -24.94
C ASN A 815 -15.96 -35.23 -23.88
N SER A 816 -15.36 -34.53 -22.91
CA SER A 816 -16.07 -33.98 -21.75
C SER A 816 -15.58 -32.59 -21.33
N GLY A 817 -14.89 -31.88 -22.23
CA GLY A 817 -14.38 -30.53 -21.98
C GLY A 817 -15.48 -29.50 -21.73
N ASP A 818 -16.61 -29.60 -22.44
CA ASP A 818 -17.78 -28.73 -22.24
C ASP A 818 -18.29 -28.77 -20.79
N LEU A 819 -18.32 -29.96 -20.18
CA LEU A 819 -18.73 -30.13 -18.79
C LEU A 819 -17.79 -29.39 -17.85
N VAL A 820 -16.47 -29.47 -18.09
CA VAL A 820 -15.46 -28.80 -17.25
C VAL A 820 -15.56 -27.28 -17.36
N VAL A 821 -15.65 -26.75 -18.58
CA VAL A 821 -15.78 -25.29 -18.82
C VAL A 821 -17.07 -24.78 -18.19
N CYS A 822 -18.19 -25.48 -18.39
CA CYS A 822 -19.48 -25.14 -17.82
C CYS A 822 -19.45 -25.12 -16.28
N SER A 823 -18.97 -26.19 -15.64
CA SER A 823 -18.86 -26.29 -14.18
C SER A 823 -17.98 -25.20 -13.58
N ALA A 824 -16.86 -24.87 -14.22
CA ALA A 824 -15.96 -23.80 -13.78
C ALA A 824 -16.64 -22.41 -13.82
N VAL A 825 -17.32 -22.10 -14.92
CA VAL A 825 -18.04 -20.83 -15.12
C VAL A 825 -19.21 -20.69 -14.13
N GLN A 826 -20.01 -21.75 -13.97
CA GLN A 826 -21.14 -21.78 -13.04
C GLN A 826 -20.67 -21.54 -11.59
N LEU A 827 -19.61 -22.23 -11.17
CA LEU A 827 -19.02 -22.07 -9.85
C LEU A 827 -18.50 -20.64 -9.63
N CYS A 828 -17.86 -20.04 -10.64
CA CYS A 828 -17.38 -18.66 -10.56
C CYS A 828 -18.55 -17.68 -10.41
N GLY A 829 -19.63 -17.84 -11.18
CA GLY A 829 -20.81 -16.98 -11.13
C GLY A 829 -21.50 -17.00 -9.76
N ILE A 830 -21.80 -18.19 -9.22
CA ILE A 830 -22.46 -18.30 -7.92
C ILE A 830 -21.56 -17.79 -6.78
N PHE A 831 -20.25 -18.04 -6.87
CA PHE A 831 -19.31 -17.55 -5.86
C PHE A 831 -19.19 -16.03 -5.86
N LEU A 832 -19.24 -15.37 -7.02
CA LEU A 832 -19.31 -13.91 -7.08
C LEU A 832 -20.51 -13.36 -6.31
N CYS A 833 -21.67 -14.01 -6.42
CA CYS A 833 -22.86 -13.65 -5.66
C CYS A 833 -22.66 -13.86 -4.16
N LEU A 834 -22.27 -15.07 -3.74
CA LEU A 834 -22.13 -15.40 -2.32
C LEU A 834 -21.06 -14.53 -1.63
N LEU A 835 -19.95 -14.21 -2.31
CA LEU A 835 -18.91 -13.34 -1.77
C LEU A 835 -19.40 -11.89 -1.60
N GLY A 836 -20.17 -11.37 -2.57
CA GLY A 836 -20.81 -10.06 -2.47
C GLY A 836 -21.72 -9.98 -1.25
N ALA A 837 -22.57 -11.00 -1.06
CA ALA A 837 -23.49 -11.10 0.07
C ALA A 837 -22.76 -11.21 1.42
N ALA A 838 -21.75 -12.07 1.52
CA ALA A 838 -21.00 -12.25 2.77
C ALA A 838 -20.21 -11.00 3.17
N ARG A 839 -19.64 -10.27 2.20
CA ARG A 839 -18.91 -9.01 2.46
C ARG A 839 -19.83 -7.94 3.04
N ILE A 840 -21.00 -7.74 2.45
CA ILE A 840 -21.94 -6.73 2.94
C ILE A 840 -22.56 -7.14 4.28
N THR A 841 -22.87 -8.43 4.47
CA THR A 841 -23.37 -8.93 5.76
C THR A 841 -22.37 -8.70 6.89
N HIS A 842 -21.07 -8.96 6.65
CA HIS A 842 -20.02 -8.65 7.62
C HIS A 842 -19.92 -7.14 7.92
N ARG A 843 -20.09 -6.28 6.90
CA ARG A 843 -20.07 -4.82 7.12
C ARG A 843 -21.29 -4.36 7.94
N ALA A 844 -22.48 -4.89 7.65
CA ALA A 844 -23.69 -4.61 8.41
C ALA A 844 -23.54 -5.02 9.89
N GLN A 845 -23.00 -6.22 10.15
CA GLN A 845 -22.72 -6.70 11.50
C GLN A 845 -21.71 -5.83 12.26
N GLY A 846 -20.75 -5.21 11.54
CA GLY A 846 -19.72 -4.35 12.14
C GLY A 846 -20.21 -2.98 12.60
N VAL A 847 -21.39 -2.51 12.17
CA VAL A 847 -21.91 -1.18 12.52
C VAL A 847 -22.13 -1.03 14.03
N VAL A 848 -22.55 -2.09 14.71
CA VAL A 848 -22.78 -2.09 16.17
C VAL A 848 -21.48 -1.80 16.91
N CYS A 849 -20.38 -2.41 16.48
CA CYS A 849 -19.06 -2.18 17.09
C CYS A 849 -18.63 -0.72 16.96
N ILE A 850 -18.89 -0.11 15.79
CA ILE A 850 -18.58 1.30 15.53
C ILE A 850 -19.43 2.21 16.41
N ALA A 851 -20.74 1.99 16.45
CA ALA A 851 -21.66 2.76 17.28
C ALA A 851 -21.36 2.63 18.78
N THR A 852 -20.98 1.43 19.24
CA THR A 852 -20.58 1.18 20.63
C THR A 852 -19.32 1.96 20.98
N ARG A 853 -18.30 1.92 20.10
CA ARG A 853 -17.07 2.69 20.29
C ARG A 853 -17.37 4.19 20.36
N TRP A 854 -18.20 4.68 19.45
CA TRP A 854 -18.62 6.08 19.42
C TRP A 854 -19.38 6.50 20.69
N HIS A 855 -20.36 5.71 21.14
CA HIS A 855 -21.09 5.97 22.38
C HIS A 855 -20.17 5.98 23.60
N MET A 856 -19.24 5.02 23.69
CA MET A 856 -18.25 4.98 24.75
C MET A 856 -17.39 6.25 24.78
N THR A 857 -16.78 6.62 23.64
CA THR A 857 -15.90 7.80 23.55
C THR A 857 -16.61 9.08 23.98
N LEU A 858 -17.84 9.31 23.52
CA LEU A 858 -18.58 10.52 23.89
C LEU A 858 -19.21 10.48 25.29
N THR A 859 -19.30 9.30 25.92
CA THR A 859 -19.73 9.19 27.33
C THR A 859 -18.57 9.55 28.25
N CYS A 860 -17.39 8.96 28.00
CA CYS A 860 -16.18 9.26 28.78
C CYS A 860 -15.75 10.73 28.66
N ALA A 861 -15.90 11.34 27.48
CA ALA A 861 -15.59 12.77 27.29
C ALA A 861 -16.54 13.70 28.07
N SER A 862 -17.73 13.23 28.43
CA SER A 862 -18.74 14.03 29.14
C SER A 862 -18.57 14.00 30.66
N GLU A 863 -18.02 12.91 31.21
CA GLU A 863 -17.70 12.79 32.65
C GLU A 863 -16.46 13.60 33.04
N ALA A 864 -15.53 13.82 32.09
CA ALA A 864 -14.37 14.70 32.30
C ALA A 864 -14.71 16.20 32.35
N ALA A 865 -15.93 16.59 31.96
CA ALA A 865 -16.36 17.99 31.86
C ALA A 865 -17.25 18.46 33.03
N SER A 866 -17.57 17.62 34.01
CA SER A 866 -18.28 18.04 35.23
C SER A 866 -17.27 18.62 36.24
N PRO A 867 -17.34 19.90 36.61
CA PRO A 867 -16.50 20.45 37.68
C PRO A 867 -16.97 19.89 39.03
N GLU A 868 -16.01 19.43 39.82
CA GLU A 868 -16.22 19.11 41.24
C GLU A 868 -16.76 20.34 41.97
N SER A 869 -17.88 20.13 42.68
CA SER A 869 -18.54 21.12 43.50
C SER A 869 -17.89 21.18 44.89
N ASP A 870 -17.17 22.26 45.18
CA ASP A 870 -16.90 22.70 46.56
C ASP A 870 -17.76 23.94 46.88
N THR A 871 -18.45 23.85 48.01
CA THR A 871 -19.37 24.83 48.61
C THR A 871 -18.67 26.09 49.14
N ASP A 872 -19.21 27.30 48.87
CA ASP A 872 -19.72 28.18 49.95
C ASP A 872 -20.60 29.39 49.49
N SER A 873 -21.55 29.72 50.38
CA SER A 873 -22.55 30.80 50.57
C SER A 873 -22.91 31.96 49.58
N SER A 874 -24.24 32.06 49.39
CA SER A 874 -25.20 33.22 49.44
C SER A 874 -25.45 34.21 48.29
N ASP A 875 -26.75 34.24 47.93
CA ASP A 875 -27.64 35.34 47.49
C ASP A 875 -27.91 35.66 45.99
N ASN A 876 -28.99 35.01 45.51
CA ASN A 876 -30.22 35.60 44.91
C ASN A 876 -30.36 35.94 43.39
N VAL A 877 -31.19 35.09 42.75
CA VAL A 877 -32.35 35.36 41.85
C VAL A 877 -32.28 34.80 40.41
N TYR A 878 -33.27 33.94 40.15
CA TYR A 878 -33.58 33.08 39.01
C TYR A 878 -33.65 33.76 37.62
N ILE A 879 -33.10 33.10 36.58
CA ILE A 879 -33.89 32.51 35.46
C ILE A 879 -33.25 31.16 35.05
N ASN A 880 -34.13 30.17 34.92
CA ASN A 880 -33.92 28.75 34.67
C ASN A 880 -33.73 28.46 33.16
N VAL A 881 -32.58 27.90 32.75
CA VAL A 881 -32.49 26.86 31.70
C VAL A 881 -31.46 25.83 32.16
N SER A 882 -31.96 24.65 32.46
CA SER A 882 -31.26 23.45 32.95
C SER A 882 -30.26 22.87 31.93
N PRO A 883 -28.94 22.80 32.21
CA PRO A 883 -27.97 22.07 31.37
C PRO A 883 -27.95 20.56 31.66
N SER A 884 -28.52 20.12 32.79
CA SER A 884 -28.41 18.74 33.27
C SER A 884 -29.43 17.77 32.63
N LEU A 885 -30.54 18.26 32.09
CA LEU A 885 -31.54 17.41 31.43
C LEU A 885 -31.09 16.96 30.02
N ASP A 886 -30.35 17.79 29.29
CA ASP A 886 -29.96 17.52 27.90
C ASP A 886 -28.79 16.54 27.78
N LEU A 887 -27.89 16.49 28.77
CA LEU A 887 -26.79 15.54 28.80
C LEU A 887 -27.28 14.10 29.05
N SER A 888 -28.21 13.96 29.99
CA SER A 888 -28.90 12.71 30.30
C SER A 888 -29.72 12.21 29.10
N SER A 889 -30.50 13.09 28.47
CA SER A 889 -31.33 12.74 27.32
C SER A 889 -30.46 12.34 26.11
N PHE A 890 -29.31 13.01 25.89
CA PHE A 890 -28.38 12.66 24.82
C PHE A 890 -27.64 11.34 25.10
N PHE A 891 -27.24 11.07 26.34
CA PHE A 891 -26.72 9.75 26.73
C PHE A 891 -27.73 8.64 26.45
N GLN A 892 -28.98 8.81 26.91
CA GLN A 892 -30.06 7.85 26.68
C GLN A 892 -30.35 7.66 25.18
N ALA A 893 -30.34 8.73 24.38
CA ALA A 893 -30.52 8.65 22.93
C ALA A 893 -29.40 7.86 22.23
N ARG A 894 -28.14 8.08 22.63
CA ARG A 894 -26.99 7.32 22.11
C ARG A 894 -27.06 5.84 22.50
N GLN A 895 -27.41 5.56 23.76
CA GLN A 895 -27.60 4.20 24.26
C GLN A 895 -28.74 3.49 23.52
N ALA A 896 -29.86 4.18 23.30
CA ALA A 896 -30.98 3.68 22.52
C ALA A 896 -30.60 3.38 21.06
N LEU A 897 -29.76 4.23 20.43
CA LEU A 897 -29.22 3.96 19.10
C LEU A 897 -28.34 2.70 19.07
N VAL A 898 -27.42 2.54 20.02
CA VAL A 898 -26.57 1.34 20.12
C VAL A 898 -27.42 0.09 20.30
N GLU A 899 -28.42 0.15 21.18
CA GLU A 899 -29.31 -0.97 21.44
C GLU A 899 -30.23 -1.30 20.25
N TYR A 900 -30.69 -0.27 19.54
CA TYR A 900 -31.39 -0.42 18.26
C TYR A 900 -30.49 -1.14 17.24
N LEU A 901 -29.25 -0.70 17.06
CA LEU A 901 -28.31 -1.31 16.11
C LEU A 901 -27.97 -2.75 16.50
N ARG A 902 -27.81 -3.04 17.80
CA ARG A 902 -27.56 -4.39 18.33
C ARG A 902 -28.63 -5.38 17.90
N HIS A 903 -29.89 -4.97 17.94
CA HIS A 903 -31.03 -5.78 17.52
C HIS A 903 -31.31 -5.75 16.01
N ASN A 904 -30.66 -4.87 15.25
CA ASN A 904 -30.93 -4.64 13.83
C ASN A 904 -29.70 -4.85 12.92
N ASN A 905 -28.73 -5.64 13.36
CA ASN A 905 -27.44 -5.87 12.68
C ASN A 905 -27.47 -6.87 11.50
N LYS A 906 -28.66 -7.20 10.95
CA LYS A 906 -28.81 -8.24 9.93
C LYS A 906 -28.41 -7.71 8.54
N GLY A 907 -27.55 -8.48 7.86
CA GLY A 907 -27.11 -8.24 6.48
C GLY A 907 -28.08 -8.76 5.41
N ILE A 908 -27.55 -9.26 4.29
CA ILE A 908 -28.37 -9.91 3.26
C ILE A 908 -28.83 -11.28 3.79
N THR A 909 -30.14 -11.52 3.78
CA THR A 909 -30.76 -12.76 4.27
C THR A 909 -31.56 -13.49 3.20
N LEU A 910 -31.36 -14.80 3.04
CA LEU A 910 -32.21 -15.68 2.24
C LEU A 910 -33.21 -16.41 3.15
N TYR A 911 -34.51 -16.12 3.00
CA TYR A 911 -35.59 -16.72 3.83
C TYR A 911 -35.30 -16.71 5.35
N GLY A 912 -34.75 -15.61 5.86
CA GLY A 912 -34.43 -15.44 7.27
C GLY A 912 -33.02 -15.89 7.69
N TYR A 913 -32.30 -16.65 6.85
CA TYR A 913 -30.92 -17.04 7.08
C TYR A 913 -29.96 -15.99 6.54
N ALA A 914 -29.08 -15.46 7.38
CA ALA A 914 -28.05 -14.51 6.94
C ALA A 914 -26.99 -15.20 6.10
N LEU A 915 -26.68 -14.64 4.93
CA LEU A 915 -25.52 -15.06 4.13
C LEU A 915 -24.26 -14.48 4.76
N ASP A 916 -23.71 -15.18 5.76
CA ASP A 916 -22.48 -14.83 6.44
C ASP A 916 -21.27 -15.60 5.88
N ARG A 917 -20.09 -15.36 6.46
CA ARG A 917 -18.86 -16.05 6.03
C ARG A 917 -18.90 -17.55 6.29
N GLY A 918 -19.56 -17.99 7.36
CA GLY A 918 -19.67 -19.40 7.70
C GLY A 918 -20.46 -20.15 6.62
N LEU A 919 -21.66 -19.67 6.31
CA LEU A 919 -22.51 -20.24 5.26
C LEU A 919 -21.83 -20.18 3.89
N LEU A 920 -21.13 -19.08 3.56
CA LEU A 920 -20.32 -18.99 2.34
C LEU A 920 -19.27 -20.10 2.27
N HIS A 921 -18.50 -20.32 3.33
CA HIS A 921 -17.46 -21.35 3.34
C HIS A 921 -18.05 -22.75 3.19
N THR A 922 -19.18 -23.04 3.83
CA THR A 922 -19.87 -24.33 3.72
C THR A 922 -20.38 -24.58 2.29
N LEU A 923 -21.11 -23.62 1.72
CA LEU A 923 -21.66 -23.75 0.36
C LEU A 923 -20.54 -23.83 -0.69
N PHE A 924 -19.49 -23.03 -0.54
CA PHE A 924 -18.33 -23.09 -1.42
C PHE A 924 -17.59 -24.41 -1.30
N ALA A 925 -17.31 -24.90 -0.09
CA ALA A 925 -16.61 -26.17 0.10
C ALA A 925 -17.40 -27.34 -0.52
N PHE A 926 -18.73 -27.33 -0.37
CA PHE A 926 -19.61 -28.32 -0.99
C PHE A 926 -19.52 -28.28 -2.53
N GLU A 927 -19.77 -27.13 -3.15
CA GLU A 927 -19.76 -26.99 -4.61
C GLU A 927 -18.38 -27.19 -5.23
N PHE A 928 -17.34 -26.63 -4.60
CA PHE A 928 -15.96 -26.78 -5.05
C PHE A 928 -15.52 -28.24 -4.99
N SER A 929 -15.94 -28.99 -3.96
CA SER A 929 -15.62 -30.42 -3.86
C SER A 929 -16.25 -31.21 -5.00
N LEU A 930 -17.52 -30.93 -5.36
CA LEU A 930 -18.18 -31.57 -6.50
C LEU A 930 -17.42 -31.29 -7.81
N VAL A 931 -17.10 -30.03 -8.08
CA VAL A 931 -16.40 -29.61 -9.32
C VAL A 931 -14.99 -30.20 -9.38
N MET A 932 -14.23 -30.16 -8.28
CA MET A 932 -12.88 -30.74 -8.23
C MET A 932 -12.88 -32.25 -8.43
N TRP A 933 -13.90 -32.93 -7.92
CA TRP A 933 -14.03 -34.37 -8.09
C TRP A 933 -14.35 -34.73 -9.55
N ILE A 934 -15.28 -34.00 -10.19
CA ILE A 934 -15.54 -34.13 -11.63
C ILE A 934 -14.26 -33.89 -12.43
N LEU A 935 -13.53 -32.81 -12.12
CA LEU A 935 -12.27 -32.47 -12.78
C LEU A 935 -11.22 -33.57 -12.61
N SER A 936 -11.10 -34.17 -11.42
CA SER A 936 -10.16 -35.27 -11.16
C SER A 936 -10.44 -36.53 -11.99
N LYS A 937 -11.69 -36.74 -12.41
CA LYS A 937 -12.08 -37.91 -13.21
C LYS A 937 -12.09 -37.65 -14.70
N VAL A 938 -12.27 -36.39 -15.12
CA VAL A 938 -12.29 -35.97 -16.52
C VAL A 938 -10.90 -35.53 -17.01
N VAL A 939 -10.10 -34.93 -16.13
CA VAL A 939 -8.74 -34.44 -16.41
C VAL A 939 -7.74 -35.35 -15.71
N VAL A 940 -7.94 -36.66 -15.80
CA VAL A 940 -6.81 -37.58 -15.61
C VAL A 940 -5.77 -37.13 -16.63
N LEU A 941 -4.70 -36.53 -16.14
CA LEU A 941 -3.50 -36.23 -16.91
C LEU A 941 -3.01 -37.59 -17.42
N SER A 942 -3.42 -37.95 -18.64
CA SER A 942 -2.77 -39.01 -19.40
C SER A 942 -1.30 -38.69 -19.56
#